data_AF-A0A2J6Q5J5-F1
#
_entry.id   AF-A0A2J6Q5J5-F1
#
_cell.length_a   1.000
_cell.length_b   1.000
_cell.length_c   1.000
_cell.angle_alpha   90.00
_cell.angle_beta   90.00
_cell.angle_gamma   90.00
#
_symmetry.space_group_name_H-M   'P 1'
#
loop_
_entity.id
_entity.type
_entity.pdbx_description
1 polymer ?
#
loop_
_entity_poly.entity_id
_entity_poly.type
_entity_poly.pdbx_seq_one_letter_code
_entity_poly.pdbx_strand_id
1 'polypeptide(L)'
;MSLDKVKHIVLVLSGKGGVGKSSVTTQLALSLSLAGHSVGILDIDLTGPSIPRLFGIESSRVQQAPGGWVPVPVHSANPEAGIGALSCMSLGFLLRERGDAVVWRGPKKTAMVRQFLSDVLWGEIDYLLIDTPPGTSDEHISLAETLLKSALPGQVAGAVVVTTPQAVATADVKKELNFCKKTGIHVIGVVENMSGFVCPNCSECTDIFSRGGGEAMAIEFEVGFLGRVPIDPQFVLLLEQGRTPVYPVGTVINGESFGTQENSNGNTDAESKAPETLAKKYTHCSLSRVVLKWLGFLALLRAICIHSLFPLIIIIHCSNIYVSTITLSKLQSSYSVINSFGSNLVVLQQRLNKMFRILPRQIPSIPRVTKLPRSSSATPEYESDNIDVHHEKLGFWTRMGVTPESFKQRTTSKDDNLLNHTLKPRHLQMIAIGGSIGAGFFVGSGSALYKGGPATLFIDFLIMGVMIFNVVYALGELAVMYPVSGGFYTYSTRFIDPSWGFAMGWNYVFQWAIVLPLELVVAGFTVGYWNPDINVGVWITVFLLAIVIINVFGVLGFAEEEFWASLLKLAAVCIFMVVGLILVCGGGPSKGIYSEYWGARLWYDPGAFKNGFKGICSVFVTAAFAFSGTELVGLAAAEAENPAKALPGAIKQVFWRITLFYIVGLLFVGLLVSSTDDRLLGANPFINVAASPFVIAAKDAGLIRYDSFMNFIILISVISIGNSGVYGGSRTLTALAEQGYAPKIFAYIDRSGRPLFSTIAILVFGCLGYVNLSATGPVVFDWLLALSGLAALFTWGSICLAHIRFRIAWKHQGHTLDEIPFKAMFGVWGSYAGLILIVLVLIAQFYTALYPLGKDGIGTAEDFFKSYLALPVVVLFWVCGYFWKRAGWLRTSQIDVDTGRREVNWDLINATKAEIASYPAWKRLFYFLF
;
A
#
# COMPACT_ATOMS: atom_id res chain seq x y z
N MET A 1 -29.72 -6.14 -26.43
CA MET A 1 -29.31 -7.37 -25.70
C MET A 1 -30.35 -7.66 -24.61
N SER A 2 -30.36 -8.86 -24.03
CA SER A 2 -31.36 -9.31 -23.03
C SER A 2 -31.52 -8.36 -21.83
N LEU A 3 -30.43 -7.72 -21.39
CA LEU A 3 -30.43 -6.84 -20.22
C LEU A 3 -30.82 -5.39 -20.51
N ASP A 4 -30.93 -4.96 -21.77
CA ASP A 4 -31.11 -3.53 -22.12
C ASP A 4 -32.37 -2.90 -21.50
N LYS A 5 -33.39 -3.72 -21.26
CA LYS A 5 -34.71 -3.32 -20.74
C LYS A 5 -34.86 -3.50 -19.22
N VAL A 6 -33.76 -3.84 -18.55
CA VAL A 6 -33.69 -3.98 -17.10
C VAL A 6 -33.20 -2.67 -16.50
N LYS A 7 -33.96 -2.02 -15.61
CA LYS A 7 -33.51 -0.74 -15.03
C LYS A 7 -32.42 -0.91 -13.97
N HIS A 8 -32.61 -1.85 -13.06
CA HIS A 8 -31.69 -2.09 -11.94
C HIS A 8 -31.38 -3.58 -11.76
N ILE A 9 -30.10 -3.91 -11.70
CA ILE A 9 -29.62 -5.27 -11.40
C ILE A 9 -29.09 -5.29 -9.97
N VAL A 10 -29.61 -6.19 -9.14
CA VAL A 10 -29.19 -6.40 -7.74
C VAL A 10 -28.73 -7.83 -7.55
N LEU A 11 -27.50 -7.99 -7.07
CA LEU A 11 -26.92 -9.29 -6.76
C LEU A 11 -27.27 -9.69 -5.32
N VAL A 12 -27.65 -10.94 -5.08
CA VAL A 12 -27.80 -11.48 -3.72
C VAL A 12 -26.66 -12.47 -3.49
N LEU A 13 -25.75 -12.14 -2.57
CA LEU A 13 -24.46 -12.82 -2.40
C LEU A 13 -24.29 -13.41 -1.00
N SER A 14 -23.51 -14.49 -0.86
CA SER A 14 -23.02 -14.95 0.44
C SER A 14 -21.82 -15.87 0.30
N GLY A 15 -20.80 -15.64 1.12
CA GLY A 15 -19.60 -16.49 1.18
C GLY A 15 -19.84 -17.88 1.79
N LYS A 16 -20.99 -18.13 2.43
CA LYS A 16 -21.31 -19.41 3.06
C LYS A 16 -22.60 -20.04 2.52
N GLY A 17 -22.59 -21.35 2.34
CA GLY A 17 -23.78 -22.14 2.02
C GLY A 17 -24.76 -22.24 3.19
N GLY A 18 -26.07 -22.28 2.89
CA GLY A 18 -27.09 -22.51 3.91
C GLY A 18 -27.48 -21.30 4.77
N VAL A 19 -27.03 -20.08 4.45
CA VAL A 19 -27.44 -18.86 5.18
C VAL A 19 -28.85 -18.36 4.83
N GLY A 20 -29.58 -19.07 3.96
CA GLY A 20 -30.92 -18.69 3.49
C GLY A 20 -30.93 -17.61 2.41
N LYS A 21 -29.92 -17.60 1.52
CA LYS A 21 -29.78 -16.60 0.44
C LYS A 21 -31.01 -16.53 -0.47
N SER A 22 -31.45 -17.67 -1.03
CA SER A 22 -32.63 -17.77 -1.89
C SER A 22 -33.92 -17.37 -1.18
N SER A 23 -34.04 -17.65 0.13
CA SER A 23 -35.17 -17.19 0.94
C SER A 23 -35.21 -15.66 1.07
N VAL A 24 -34.06 -15.01 1.23
CA VAL A 24 -33.95 -13.54 1.23
C VAL A 24 -34.25 -12.99 -0.17
N THR A 25 -33.77 -13.64 -1.23
CA THR A 25 -34.10 -13.26 -2.62
C THR A 25 -35.60 -13.30 -2.89
N THR A 26 -36.29 -14.36 -2.49
CA THR A 26 -37.75 -14.50 -2.59
C THR A 26 -38.49 -13.40 -1.83
N GLN A 27 -38.09 -13.12 -0.58
CA GLN A 27 -38.69 -12.08 0.24
C GLN A 27 -38.49 -10.67 -0.34
N LEU A 28 -37.30 -10.39 -0.86
CA LEU A 28 -37.00 -9.12 -1.51
C LEU A 28 -37.85 -8.94 -2.78
N ALA A 29 -38.00 -10.00 -3.58
CA ALA A 29 -38.82 -9.97 -4.79
C ALA A 29 -40.31 -9.73 -4.50
N LEU A 30 -40.86 -10.45 -3.53
CA LEU A 30 -42.25 -10.27 -3.09
C LEU A 30 -42.48 -8.85 -2.54
N SER A 31 -41.53 -8.32 -1.78
CA SER A 31 -41.62 -6.97 -1.21
C SER A 31 -41.54 -5.87 -2.27
N LEU A 32 -40.65 -6.01 -3.26
CA LEU A 32 -40.56 -5.07 -4.38
C LEU A 32 -41.80 -5.11 -5.27
N SER A 33 -42.33 -6.32 -5.52
CA SER A 33 -43.58 -6.50 -6.26
C SER A 33 -44.77 -5.89 -5.52
N LEU A 34 -44.88 -6.07 -4.20
CA LEU A 34 -45.88 -5.41 -3.36
C LEU A 34 -45.75 -3.88 -3.32
N ALA A 35 -44.56 -3.35 -3.62
CA ALA A 35 -44.33 -1.92 -3.81
C ALA A 35 -44.65 -1.43 -5.24
N GLY A 36 -45.23 -2.28 -6.09
CA GLY A 36 -45.66 -1.94 -7.45
C GLY A 36 -44.63 -2.14 -8.54
N HIS A 37 -43.42 -2.62 -8.21
CA HIS A 37 -42.34 -2.79 -9.19
C HIS A 37 -42.46 -4.09 -9.98
N SER A 38 -42.10 -4.06 -11.27
CA SER A 38 -41.91 -5.28 -12.05
C SER A 38 -40.56 -5.92 -11.71
N VAL A 39 -40.58 -7.20 -11.31
CA VAL A 39 -39.41 -7.90 -10.76
C VAL A 39 -39.12 -9.18 -11.54
N GLY A 40 -37.86 -9.37 -11.90
CA GLY A 40 -37.30 -10.63 -12.38
C GLY A 40 -36.37 -11.25 -11.34
N ILE A 41 -36.38 -12.58 -11.21
CA ILE A 41 -35.37 -13.32 -10.44
C ILE A 41 -34.59 -14.25 -11.37
N LEU A 42 -33.28 -14.07 -11.44
CA LEU A 42 -32.38 -14.99 -12.11
C LEU A 42 -31.65 -15.84 -11.08
N ASP A 43 -31.94 -17.13 -11.06
CA ASP A 43 -31.29 -18.12 -10.21
C ASP A 43 -30.07 -18.72 -10.93
N ILE A 44 -28.88 -18.33 -10.51
CA ILE A 44 -27.61 -18.84 -11.03
C ILE A 44 -26.92 -19.82 -10.07
N ASP A 45 -27.57 -20.25 -8.99
CA ASP A 45 -27.09 -21.38 -8.17
C ASP A 45 -27.36 -22.68 -8.92
N LEU A 46 -26.52 -22.97 -9.92
CA LEU A 46 -26.65 -24.13 -10.79
C LEU A 46 -26.59 -25.46 -10.03
N THR A 47 -26.03 -25.48 -8.82
CA THR A 47 -25.86 -26.69 -8.00
C THR A 47 -27.01 -26.91 -7.02
N GLY A 48 -27.74 -25.87 -6.63
CA GLY A 48 -28.89 -25.94 -5.74
C GLY A 48 -30.02 -25.01 -6.15
N PRO A 49 -30.58 -25.13 -7.38
CA PRO A 49 -31.59 -24.19 -7.88
C PRO A 49 -32.89 -24.31 -7.09
N SER A 50 -33.10 -23.42 -6.12
CA SER A 50 -34.18 -23.54 -5.12
C SER A 50 -35.37 -22.61 -5.40
N ILE A 51 -35.18 -21.58 -6.23
CA ILE A 51 -36.20 -20.56 -6.51
C ILE A 51 -37.50 -21.14 -7.09
N PRO A 52 -37.51 -22.08 -8.05
CA PRO A 52 -38.75 -22.67 -8.56
C PRO A 52 -39.62 -23.33 -7.48
N ARG A 53 -38.98 -24.01 -6.51
CA ARG A 53 -39.67 -24.65 -5.39
C ARG A 53 -40.22 -23.63 -4.41
N LEU A 54 -39.45 -22.59 -4.08
CA LEU A 54 -39.88 -21.53 -3.17
C LEU A 54 -41.13 -20.79 -3.68
N PHE A 55 -41.34 -20.71 -5.00
CA PHE A 55 -42.55 -20.14 -5.60
C PHE A 55 -43.63 -21.16 -5.96
N GLY A 56 -43.42 -22.46 -5.71
CA GLY A 56 -44.40 -23.51 -6.06
C GLY A 56 -44.60 -23.73 -7.56
N ILE A 57 -43.63 -23.34 -8.40
CA ILE A 57 -43.69 -23.40 -9.87
C ILE A 57 -42.66 -24.37 -10.48
N GLU A 58 -42.10 -25.25 -9.67
CA GLU A 58 -41.17 -26.33 -10.03
C GLU A 58 -41.68 -27.32 -11.11
N SER A 59 -42.97 -27.32 -11.43
CA SER A 59 -43.55 -28.09 -12.55
C SER A 59 -43.51 -27.34 -13.89
N SER A 60 -43.24 -26.04 -13.88
CA SER A 60 -43.15 -25.23 -15.08
C SER A 60 -41.93 -25.58 -15.94
N ARG A 61 -42.01 -25.23 -17.22
CA ARG A 61 -40.93 -25.39 -18.20
C ARG A 61 -40.66 -24.06 -18.88
N VAL A 62 -39.40 -23.81 -19.22
CA VAL A 62 -39.02 -22.61 -19.98
C VAL A 62 -39.62 -22.68 -21.38
N GLN A 63 -40.27 -21.60 -21.80
CA GLN A 63 -40.74 -21.45 -23.17
C GLN A 63 -39.66 -20.81 -24.04
N GLN A 64 -39.45 -21.35 -25.24
CA GLN A 64 -38.52 -20.79 -26.21
C GLN A 64 -39.29 -19.90 -27.20
N ALA A 65 -38.80 -18.69 -27.42
CA ALA A 65 -39.35 -17.72 -28.35
C ALA A 65 -38.29 -17.28 -29.38
N PRO A 66 -38.67 -16.70 -30.53
CA PRO A 66 -37.70 -16.12 -31.46
C PRO A 66 -36.83 -15.07 -30.75
N GLY A 67 -35.55 -15.39 -30.56
CA GLY A 67 -34.59 -14.52 -29.89
C GLY A 67 -34.20 -14.91 -28.46
N GLY A 68 -34.77 -15.97 -27.86
CA GLY A 68 -34.33 -16.42 -26.54
C GLY A 68 -35.34 -17.24 -25.74
N TRP A 69 -35.14 -17.26 -24.43
CA TRP A 69 -36.00 -17.93 -23.44
C TRP A 69 -36.91 -16.92 -22.74
N VAL A 70 -38.18 -17.27 -22.59
CA VAL A 70 -39.15 -16.47 -21.84
C VAL A 70 -39.08 -16.87 -20.36
N PRO A 71 -38.90 -15.93 -19.42
CA PRO A 71 -38.91 -16.23 -17.99
C PRO A 71 -40.29 -16.75 -17.55
N VAL A 72 -40.30 -17.63 -16.56
CA VAL A 72 -41.54 -18.24 -16.05
C VAL A 72 -42.26 -17.25 -15.14
N PRO A 73 -43.55 -16.91 -15.40
CA PRO A 73 -44.30 -16.00 -14.55
C PRO A 73 -44.63 -16.65 -13.21
N VAL A 74 -44.40 -15.93 -12.11
CA VAL A 74 -44.89 -16.29 -10.76
C VAL A 74 -46.30 -15.72 -10.58
N HIS A 75 -46.48 -14.44 -10.88
CA HIS A 75 -47.80 -13.81 -10.97
C HIS A 75 -47.76 -12.55 -11.85
N SER A 76 -48.89 -12.22 -12.46
CA SER A 76 -49.06 -11.01 -13.26
C SER A 76 -49.13 -9.75 -12.39
N ALA A 77 -48.92 -8.58 -13.01
CA ALA A 77 -49.17 -7.29 -12.35
C ALA A 77 -50.66 -7.14 -12.02
N ASN A 78 -50.95 -6.53 -10.88
CA ASN A 78 -52.28 -6.11 -10.47
C ASN A 78 -52.23 -4.61 -10.10
N PRO A 79 -52.49 -3.71 -11.09
CA PRO A 79 -52.44 -2.27 -10.88
C PRO A 79 -53.42 -1.76 -9.81
N GLU A 80 -54.61 -2.37 -9.70
CA GLU A 80 -55.63 -1.97 -8.71
C GLU A 80 -55.17 -2.19 -7.27
N ALA A 81 -54.37 -3.25 -7.05
CA ALA A 81 -53.77 -3.55 -5.75
C ALA A 81 -52.37 -2.93 -5.55
N GLY A 82 -51.85 -2.20 -6.54
CA GLY A 82 -50.48 -1.66 -6.52
C GLY A 82 -49.39 -2.75 -6.55
N ILE A 83 -49.67 -3.92 -7.12
CA ILE A 83 -48.72 -5.05 -7.16
C ILE A 83 -48.12 -5.17 -8.56
N GLY A 84 -46.79 -5.16 -8.68
CA GLY A 84 -46.09 -5.34 -9.95
C GLY A 84 -45.93 -6.82 -10.35
N ALA A 85 -45.62 -7.08 -11.62
CA ALA A 85 -45.44 -8.46 -12.12
C ALA A 85 -44.16 -9.10 -11.54
N LEU A 86 -44.18 -10.42 -11.30
CA LEU A 86 -43.04 -11.20 -10.83
C LEU A 86 -42.81 -12.41 -11.74
N SER A 87 -41.57 -12.59 -12.21
CA SER A 87 -41.15 -13.75 -13.02
C SER A 87 -39.76 -14.23 -12.62
N CYS A 88 -39.42 -15.47 -12.95
CA CYS A 88 -38.08 -15.99 -12.67
C CYS A 88 -37.55 -16.93 -13.77
N MET A 89 -36.22 -17.03 -13.84
CA MET A 89 -35.49 -17.99 -14.65
C MET A 89 -34.51 -18.75 -13.75
N SER A 90 -34.44 -20.06 -13.90
CA SER A 90 -33.57 -20.95 -13.11
C SER A 90 -33.18 -22.16 -13.95
N LEU A 91 -32.00 -22.74 -13.67
CA LEU A 91 -31.62 -24.03 -14.23
C LEU A 91 -32.63 -25.13 -13.88
N GLY A 92 -33.33 -25.03 -12.74
CA GLY A 92 -34.34 -26.01 -12.32
C GLY A 92 -35.46 -26.25 -13.34
N PHE A 93 -35.76 -25.28 -14.21
CA PHE A 93 -36.75 -25.44 -15.28
C PHE A 93 -36.22 -26.18 -16.53
N LEU A 94 -34.89 -26.31 -16.64
CA LEU A 94 -34.19 -26.94 -17.76
C LEU A 94 -33.74 -28.38 -17.46
N LEU A 95 -33.80 -28.80 -16.19
CA LEU A 95 -33.50 -30.18 -15.79
C LEU A 95 -34.59 -31.15 -16.28
N ARG A 96 -34.18 -32.39 -16.62
CA ARG A 96 -35.11 -33.43 -17.06
C ARG A 96 -35.97 -33.89 -15.89
N GLU A 97 -35.32 -34.25 -14.79
CA GLU A 97 -35.94 -34.68 -13.55
C GLU A 97 -35.53 -33.79 -12.37
N ARG A 98 -36.41 -33.68 -11.37
CA ARG A 98 -36.24 -32.74 -10.23
C ARG A 98 -35.06 -33.07 -9.30
N GLY A 99 -34.59 -34.32 -9.32
CA GLY A 99 -33.48 -34.80 -8.49
C GLY A 99 -32.13 -34.86 -9.22
N ASP A 100 -32.08 -34.45 -10.49
CA ASP A 100 -30.86 -34.56 -11.29
C ASP A 100 -29.73 -33.70 -10.73
N ALA A 101 -28.62 -34.33 -10.36
CA ALA A 101 -27.43 -33.63 -9.91
C ALA A 101 -26.73 -32.94 -11.08
N VAL A 102 -26.40 -31.66 -10.90
CA VAL A 102 -25.68 -30.87 -11.91
C VAL A 102 -24.17 -31.05 -11.76
N VAL A 103 -23.65 -32.11 -12.38
CA VAL A 103 -22.21 -32.45 -12.35
C VAL A 103 -21.51 -31.88 -13.59
N TRP A 104 -21.36 -30.56 -13.66
CA TRP A 104 -20.77 -29.86 -14.82
C TRP A 104 -19.39 -29.26 -14.49
N ARG A 105 -18.46 -29.32 -15.46
CA ARG A 105 -17.15 -28.65 -15.37
C ARG A 105 -17.28 -27.13 -15.53
N GLY A 106 -16.35 -26.37 -14.94
CA GLY A 106 -16.34 -24.89 -14.91
C GLY A 106 -16.67 -24.17 -16.24
N PRO A 107 -16.10 -24.57 -17.38
CA PRO A 107 -16.41 -23.93 -18.68
C PRO A 107 -17.88 -24.03 -19.07
N LYS A 108 -18.54 -25.17 -18.78
CA LYS A 108 -19.96 -25.37 -19.09
C LYS A 108 -20.85 -24.52 -18.18
N LYS A 109 -20.48 -24.38 -16.90
CA LYS A 109 -21.16 -23.48 -15.96
C LYS A 109 -21.03 -22.02 -16.37
N THR A 110 -19.82 -21.60 -16.75
CA THR A 110 -19.51 -20.25 -17.29
C THR A 110 -20.36 -19.95 -18.53
N ALA A 111 -20.44 -20.90 -19.47
CA ALA A 111 -21.28 -20.76 -20.66
C ALA A 111 -22.77 -20.60 -20.31
N MET A 112 -23.27 -21.37 -19.34
CA MET A 112 -24.65 -21.26 -18.88
C MET A 112 -24.95 -19.89 -18.24
N VAL A 113 -24.07 -19.38 -17.38
CA VAL A 113 -24.22 -18.04 -16.79
C VAL A 113 -24.29 -16.95 -17.87
N ARG A 114 -23.40 -17.03 -18.88
CA ARG A 114 -23.44 -16.10 -20.02
C ARG A 114 -24.76 -16.21 -20.78
N GLN A 115 -25.22 -17.44 -21.03
CA GLN A 115 -26.46 -17.70 -21.73
C GLN A 115 -27.68 -17.14 -20.99
N PHE A 116 -27.74 -17.28 -19.66
CA PHE A 116 -28.81 -16.68 -18.87
C PHE A 116 -28.84 -15.15 -18.95
N LEU A 117 -27.68 -14.50 -19.05
CA LEU A 117 -27.59 -13.05 -19.16
C LEU A 117 -27.79 -12.53 -20.59
N SER A 118 -27.60 -13.37 -21.62
CA SER A 118 -27.73 -12.98 -23.02
C SER A 118 -29.06 -13.37 -23.67
N ASP A 119 -29.61 -14.53 -23.29
CA ASP A 119 -30.69 -15.19 -24.03
C ASP A 119 -32.03 -15.14 -23.29
N VAL A 120 -32.11 -14.65 -22.04
CA VAL A 120 -33.38 -14.55 -21.32
C VAL A 120 -34.09 -13.25 -21.67
N LEU A 121 -35.31 -13.34 -22.21
CA LEU A 121 -36.09 -12.19 -22.67
C LEU A 121 -36.89 -11.60 -21.50
N TRP A 122 -36.24 -10.80 -20.65
CA TRP A 122 -36.85 -10.20 -19.45
C TRP A 122 -37.99 -9.22 -19.74
N GLY A 123 -37.98 -8.56 -20.90
CA GLY A 123 -38.90 -7.44 -21.16
C GLY A 123 -38.56 -6.21 -20.32
N GLU A 124 -39.52 -5.28 -20.18
CA GLU A 124 -39.36 -4.08 -19.36
C GLU A 124 -39.53 -4.41 -17.87
N ILE A 125 -38.42 -4.51 -17.13
CA ILE A 125 -38.44 -4.79 -15.69
C ILE A 125 -37.69 -3.73 -14.88
N ASP A 126 -38.26 -3.36 -13.73
CA ASP A 126 -37.65 -2.38 -12.84
C ASP A 126 -36.44 -2.97 -12.11
N TYR A 127 -36.58 -4.19 -11.59
CA TYR A 127 -35.53 -4.87 -10.82
C TYR A 127 -35.28 -6.29 -11.30
N LEU A 128 -34.03 -6.63 -11.57
CA LEU A 128 -33.56 -7.99 -11.75
C LEU A 128 -32.73 -8.40 -10.54
N LEU A 129 -33.24 -9.33 -9.75
CA LEU A 129 -32.53 -9.93 -8.62
C LEU A 129 -31.78 -11.18 -9.10
N ILE A 130 -30.48 -11.27 -8.83
CA ILE A 130 -29.67 -12.44 -9.22
C ILE A 130 -29.29 -13.22 -7.96
N ASP A 131 -29.82 -14.43 -7.81
CA ASP A 131 -29.51 -15.37 -6.73
C ASP A 131 -28.27 -16.16 -7.08
N THR A 132 -27.21 -15.99 -6.31
CA THR A 132 -25.89 -16.57 -6.62
C THR A 132 -25.63 -17.89 -5.88
N PRO A 133 -24.68 -18.73 -6.32
CA PRO A 133 -24.22 -19.84 -5.48
C PRO A 133 -23.49 -19.33 -4.22
N PRO A 134 -23.15 -20.18 -3.25
CA PRO A 134 -22.29 -19.77 -2.12
C PRO A 134 -20.80 -19.68 -2.50
N GLY A 135 -20.06 -18.83 -1.80
CA GLY A 135 -18.59 -18.72 -1.90
C GLY A 135 -18.12 -17.77 -3.00
N THR A 136 -16.83 -17.84 -3.36
CA THR A 136 -16.22 -16.96 -4.39
C THR A 136 -15.71 -17.76 -5.58
N SER A 137 -16.56 -18.63 -6.13
CA SER A 137 -16.24 -19.60 -7.19
C SER A 137 -16.22 -19.00 -8.61
N ASP A 138 -15.89 -19.81 -9.62
CA ASP A 138 -15.86 -19.42 -11.04
C ASP A 138 -17.19 -18.81 -11.52
N GLU A 139 -18.33 -19.26 -10.97
CA GLU A 139 -19.66 -18.74 -11.28
C GLU A 139 -19.78 -17.25 -10.90
N HIS A 140 -19.22 -16.84 -9.75
CA HIS A 140 -19.23 -15.46 -9.28
C HIS A 140 -18.37 -14.55 -10.15
N ILE A 141 -17.17 -15.03 -10.51
CA ILE A 141 -16.26 -14.30 -11.40
C ILE A 141 -16.89 -14.16 -12.78
N SER A 142 -17.43 -15.25 -13.34
CA SER A 142 -18.11 -15.24 -14.64
C SER A 142 -19.31 -14.28 -14.66
N LEU A 143 -20.12 -14.27 -13.60
CA LEU A 143 -21.23 -13.32 -13.45
C LEU A 143 -20.73 -11.88 -13.46
N ALA A 144 -19.77 -11.56 -12.59
CA ALA A 144 -19.23 -10.21 -12.47
C ALA A 144 -18.58 -9.72 -13.78
N GLU A 145 -17.76 -10.55 -14.41
CA GLU A 145 -17.13 -10.22 -15.71
C GLU A 145 -18.15 -10.02 -16.83
N THR A 146 -19.21 -10.84 -16.85
CA THR A 146 -20.25 -10.72 -17.87
C THR A 146 -21.05 -9.44 -17.66
N LEU A 147 -21.48 -9.16 -16.43
CA LEU A 147 -22.20 -7.93 -16.10
C LEU A 147 -21.36 -6.67 -16.39
N LEU A 148 -20.06 -6.67 -16.07
CA LEU A 148 -19.17 -5.55 -16.40
C LEU A 148 -19.05 -5.29 -17.91
N LYS A 149 -19.32 -6.31 -18.75
CA LYS A 149 -19.29 -6.19 -20.22
C LYS A 149 -20.64 -5.88 -20.83
N SER A 150 -21.71 -6.46 -20.30
CA SER A 150 -23.04 -6.45 -20.92
C SER A 150 -24.03 -5.49 -20.27
N ALA A 151 -23.80 -5.05 -19.03
CA ALA A 151 -24.67 -4.10 -18.36
C ALA A 151 -24.30 -2.66 -18.73
N LEU A 152 -25.30 -1.79 -18.84
CA LEU A 152 -25.12 -0.36 -19.05
C LEU A 152 -24.44 0.29 -17.82
N PRO A 153 -23.68 1.37 -17.99
CA PRO A 153 -23.08 2.10 -16.86
C PRO A 153 -24.15 2.51 -15.82
N GLY A 154 -23.97 2.09 -14.56
CA GLY A 154 -24.92 2.36 -13.48
C GLY A 154 -26.15 1.44 -13.42
N GLN A 155 -26.30 0.49 -14.35
CA GLN A 155 -27.41 -0.48 -14.36
C GLN A 155 -27.28 -1.52 -13.23
N VAL A 156 -26.04 -1.91 -12.89
CA VAL A 156 -25.77 -2.73 -11.70
C VAL A 156 -25.86 -1.84 -10.47
N ALA A 157 -27.00 -1.91 -9.77
CA ALA A 157 -27.30 -1.07 -8.61
C ALA A 157 -26.47 -1.48 -7.38
N GLY A 158 -26.08 -2.75 -7.29
CA GLY A 158 -25.17 -3.25 -6.25
C GLY A 158 -25.50 -4.67 -5.78
N ALA A 159 -24.95 -5.04 -4.62
CA ALA A 159 -25.10 -6.35 -4.00
C ALA A 159 -25.68 -6.28 -2.59
N VAL A 160 -26.64 -7.15 -2.29
CA VAL A 160 -27.13 -7.47 -0.95
C VAL A 160 -26.40 -8.72 -0.47
N VAL A 161 -25.73 -8.63 0.68
CA VAL A 161 -24.91 -9.71 1.22
C VAL A 161 -25.62 -10.37 2.40
N VAL A 162 -25.86 -11.67 2.33
CA VAL A 162 -26.60 -12.42 3.34
C VAL A 162 -25.63 -13.22 4.22
N THR A 163 -25.81 -13.15 5.53
CA THR A 163 -25.04 -13.95 6.52
C THR A 163 -25.95 -14.42 7.65
N THR A 164 -25.41 -15.27 8.52
CA THR A 164 -26.03 -15.63 9.80
C THR A 164 -25.14 -15.14 10.96
N PRO A 165 -25.65 -15.03 12.21
CA PRO A 165 -24.92 -14.38 13.30
C PRO A 165 -23.63 -15.08 13.72
N GLN A 166 -23.47 -16.37 13.41
CA GLN A 166 -22.32 -17.17 13.84
C GLN A 166 -21.01 -16.64 13.23
N ALA A 167 -19.96 -16.59 14.05
CA ALA A 167 -18.63 -16.16 13.64
C ALA A 167 -18.10 -16.92 12.41
N VAL A 168 -18.40 -18.22 12.29
CA VAL A 168 -18.00 -19.03 11.12
C VAL A 168 -18.69 -18.53 9.84
N ALA A 169 -19.97 -18.16 9.91
CA ALA A 169 -20.69 -17.63 8.75
C ALA A 169 -20.22 -16.25 8.36
N THR A 170 -19.98 -15.37 9.34
CA THR A 170 -19.45 -14.04 9.05
C THR A 170 -18.03 -14.11 8.52
N ALA A 171 -17.16 -15.01 9.02
CA ALA A 171 -15.80 -15.20 8.50
C ALA A 171 -15.77 -15.55 7.00
N ASP A 172 -16.66 -16.44 6.54
CA ASP A 172 -16.77 -16.77 5.12
C ASP A 172 -17.40 -15.62 4.31
N VAL A 173 -18.44 -14.97 4.84
CA VAL A 173 -19.09 -13.84 4.16
C VAL A 173 -18.18 -12.61 4.05
N LYS A 174 -17.20 -12.45 4.95
CA LYS A 174 -16.13 -11.43 4.79
C LYS A 174 -15.32 -11.64 3.51
N LYS A 175 -15.13 -12.88 3.05
CA LYS A 175 -14.47 -13.16 1.76
C LYS A 175 -15.32 -12.64 0.60
N GLU A 176 -16.63 -12.75 0.72
CA GLU A 176 -17.60 -12.23 -0.27
C GLU A 176 -17.64 -10.70 -0.32
N LEU A 177 -17.63 -10.02 0.83
CA LEU A 177 -17.52 -8.56 0.87
C LEU A 177 -16.22 -8.06 0.23
N ASN A 178 -15.12 -8.79 0.44
CA ASN A 178 -13.85 -8.52 -0.25
C ASN A 178 -13.93 -8.80 -1.76
N PHE A 179 -14.67 -9.82 -2.19
CA PHE A 179 -14.92 -10.09 -3.61
C PHE A 179 -15.62 -8.89 -4.27
N CYS A 180 -16.73 -8.39 -3.71
CA CYS A 180 -17.42 -7.19 -4.19
C CYS A 180 -16.48 -5.98 -4.32
N LYS A 181 -15.65 -5.75 -3.29
CA LYS A 181 -14.67 -4.66 -3.29
C LYS A 181 -13.63 -4.80 -4.40
N LYS A 182 -13.19 -6.04 -4.69
CA LYS A 182 -12.20 -6.33 -5.76
C LYS A 182 -12.81 -6.22 -7.16
N THR A 183 -14.07 -6.60 -7.34
CA THR A 183 -14.77 -6.56 -8.63
C THR A 183 -15.43 -5.21 -8.91
N GLY A 184 -15.38 -4.26 -7.96
CA GLY A 184 -15.98 -2.94 -8.11
C GLY A 184 -17.50 -2.94 -7.97
N ILE A 185 -18.08 -4.02 -7.45
CA ILE A 185 -19.52 -4.12 -7.20
C ILE A 185 -19.84 -3.40 -5.89
N HIS A 186 -20.68 -2.38 -5.97
CA HIS A 186 -21.15 -1.64 -4.79
C HIS A 186 -21.98 -2.56 -3.88
N VAL A 187 -21.70 -2.59 -2.59
CA VAL A 187 -22.50 -3.34 -1.61
C VAL A 187 -23.59 -2.42 -1.06
N ILE A 188 -24.85 -2.74 -1.36
CA ILE A 188 -26.03 -2.01 -0.87
C ILE A 188 -26.14 -2.20 0.65
N GLY A 189 -25.91 -3.42 1.12
CA GLY A 189 -25.80 -3.70 2.54
C GLY A 189 -25.86 -5.18 2.91
N VAL A 190 -25.74 -5.44 4.21
CA VAL A 190 -25.71 -6.78 4.81
C VAL A 190 -27.03 -7.10 5.49
N VAL A 191 -27.53 -8.30 5.24
CA VAL A 191 -28.68 -8.91 5.93
C VAL A 191 -28.18 -10.00 6.86
N GLU A 192 -28.50 -9.87 8.15
CA GLU A 192 -28.28 -10.94 9.14
C GLU A 192 -29.53 -11.82 9.22
N ASN A 193 -29.52 -12.92 8.49
CA ASN A 193 -30.60 -13.91 8.48
C ASN A 193 -30.42 -14.95 9.61
N MET A 194 -31.49 -15.67 9.94
CA MET A 194 -31.51 -16.67 11.02
C MET A 194 -31.07 -16.11 12.39
N SER A 195 -31.36 -14.82 12.63
CA SER A 195 -30.97 -14.06 13.84
C SER A 195 -31.84 -14.35 15.09
N GLY A 196 -32.80 -15.28 14.97
CA GLY A 196 -33.73 -15.67 16.02
C GLY A 196 -34.69 -16.72 15.49
N PHE A 197 -35.61 -17.20 16.32
CA PHE A 197 -36.65 -18.14 15.95
C PHE A 197 -37.99 -17.69 16.50
N VAL A 198 -38.95 -17.49 15.60
CA VAL A 198 -40.33 -17.14 15.95
C VAL A 198 -41.06 -18.44 16.29
N CYS A 199 -41.35 -18.64 17.57
CA CYS A 199 -42.09 -19.81 17.98
C CYS A 199 -43.53 -19.76 17.42
N PRO A 200 -44.03 -20.83 16.77
CA PRO A 200 -45.40 -20.84 16.26
C PRO A 200 -46.44 -21.03 17.39
N ASN A 201 -46.00 -21.42 18.59
CA ASN A 201 -46.88 -21.83 19.69
C ASN A 201 -46.81 -20.92 20.93
N CYS A 202 -45.77 -20.07 21.04
CA CYS A 202 -45.68 -19.04 22.07
C CYS A 202 -45.32 -17.69 21.43
N SER A 203 -45.49 -16.59 22.17
CA SER A 203 -45.23 -15.23 21.69
C SER A 203 -43.74 -14.82 21.70
N GLU A 204 -42.83 -15.74 22.02
CA GLU A 204 -41.40 -15.43 22.19
C GLU A 204 -40.60 -15.63 20.90
N CYS A 205 -39.65 -14.73 20.63
CA CYS A 205 -38.65 -14.85 19.57
C CYS A 205 -37.26 -15.06 20.19
N THR A 206 -36.81 -16.31 20.22
CA THR A 206 -35.59 -16.74 20.93
C THR A 206 -34.37 -16.78 20.00
N ASP A 207 -33.20 -16.44 20.53
CA ASP A 207 -31.95 -16.47 19.77
C ASP A 207 -31.36 -17.88 19.73
N ILE A 208 -31.50 -18.56 18.59
CA ILE A 208 -30.99 -19.93 18.43
C ILE A 208 -29.47 -19.99 18.42
N PHE A 209 -28.81 -19.01 17.78
CA PHE A 209 -27.36 -19.01 17.62
C PHE A 209 -26.69 -17.87 18.41
N SER A 210 -27.00 -16.64 18.03
CA SER A 210 -26.55 -15.37 18.62
C SER A 210 -27.25 -14.24 17.84
N ARG A 211 -26.94 -12.98 18.13
CA ARG A 211 -27.36 -11.80 17.35
C ARG A 211 -26.21 -10.84 17.16
N GLY A 212 -26.21 -10.09 16.05
CA GLY A 212 -25.32 -8.96 15.80
C GLY A 212 -23.97 -9.28 15.15
N GLY A 213 -23.69 -10.54 14.79
CA GLY A 213 -22.47 -10.90 14.06
C GLY A 213 -22.40 -10.30 12.66
N GLY A 214 -23.52 -10.31 11.93
CA GLY A 214 -23.65 -9.68 10.61
C GLY A 214 -23.66 -8.16 10.69
N GLU A 215 -24.25 -7.58 11.73
CA GLU A 215 -24.21 -6.12 11.98
C GLU A 215 -22.79 -5.64 12.28
N ALA A 216 -22.08 -6.33 13.16
CA ALA A 216 -20.67 -6.04 13.45
C ALA A 216 -19.81 -6.16 12.18
N MET A 217 -20.06 -7.19 11.35
CA MET A 217 -19.37 -7.36 10.06
C MET A 217 -19.71 -6.22 9.07
N ALA A 218 -20.95 -5.74 9.02
CA ALA A 218 -21.34 -4.63 8.17
C ALA A 218 -20.62 -3.33 8.56
N ILE A 219 -20.58 -3.04 9.86
CA ILE A 219 -19.84 -1.91 10.44
C ILE A 219 -18.34 -2.03 10.13
N GLU A 220 -17.76 -3.23 10.29
CA GLU A 220 -16.34 -3.52 10.01
C GLU A 220 -15.97 -3.26 8.54
N PHE A 221 -16.89 -3.48 7.61
CA PHE A 221 -16.66 -3.29 6.16
C PHE A 221 -17.14 -1.94 5.64
N GLU A 222 -17.66 -1.06 6.52
CA GLU A 222 -18.23 0.25 6.16
C GLU A 222 -19.34 0.12 5.11
N VAL A 223 -20.16 -0.93 5.22
CA VAL A 223 -21.32 -1.17 4.35
C VAL A 223 -22.61 -1.03 5.15
N GLY A 224 -23.72 -0.70 4.48
CA GLY A 224 -25.01 -0.55 5.15
C GLY A 224 -25.42 -1.85 5.86
N PHE A 225 -25.93 -1.76 7.08
CA PHE A 225 -26.62 -2.88 7.71
C PHE A 225 -28.11 -2.75 7.43
N LEU A 226 -28.67 -3.69 6.65
CA LEU A 226 -30.07 -3.61 6.23
C LEU A 226 -30.99 -4.07 7.34
N GLY A 227 -30.62 -5.11 8.08
CA GLY A 227 -31.34 -5.54 9.27
C GLY A 227 -31.25 -7.03 9.55
N ARG A 228 -32.09 -7.47 10.49
CA ARG A 228 -32.13 -8.83 11.04
C ARG A 228 -33.42 -9.55 10.64
N VAL A 229 -33.27 -10.75 10.09
CA VAL A 229 -34.38 -11.64 9.70
C VAL A 229 -34.33 -12.89 10.59
N PRO A 230 -35.38 -13.18 11.38
CA PRO A 230 -35.44 -14.42 12.16
C PRO A 230 -35.90 -15.61 11.30
N ILE A 231 -35.72 -16.82 11.82
CA ILE A 231 -36.35 -18.04 11.31
C ILE A 231 -37.84 -17.98 11.66
N ASP A 232 -38.69 -17.99 10.64
CA ASP A 232 -40.14 -17.97 10.80
C ASP A 232 -40.77 -19.22 10.15
N PRO A 233 -41.24 -20.20 10.93
CA PRO A 233 -41.92 -21.39 10.41
C PRO A 233 -43.17 -21.07 9.59
N GLN A 234 -43.86 -19.95 9.87
CA GLN A 234 -45.04 -19.55 9.11
C GLN A 234 -44.68 -19.16 7.67
N PHE A 235 -43.46 -18.66 7.44
CA PHE A 235 -42.96 -18.41 6.09
C PHE A 235 -42.79 -19.71 5.30
N VAL A 236 -42.28 -20.77 5.92
CA VAL A 236 -42.14 -22.09 5.28
C VAL A 236 -43.51 -22.68 4.93
N LEU A 237 -44.47 -22.62 5.85
CA LEU A 237 -45.85 -23.06 5.59
C LEU A 237 -46.53 -22.27 4.47
N LEU A 238 -46.24 -20.98 4.36
CA LEU A 238 -46.70 -20.16 3.26
C LEU A 238 -46.14 -20.62 1.91
N LEU A 239 -44.83 -20.85 1.82
CA LEU A 239 -44.20 -21.26 0.57
C LEU A 239 -44.56 -22.70 0.15
N GLU A 240 -44.56 -23.65 1.09
CA GLU A 240 -44.79 -25.07 0.78
C GLU A 240 -46.27 -25.46 0.72
N GLN A 241 -47.13 -24.85 1.55
CA GLN A 241 -48.55 -25.24 1.68
C GLN A 241 -49.52 -24.14 1.23
N GLY A 242 -49.02 -22.95 0.86
CA GLY A 242 -49.85 -21.81 0.49
C GLY A 242 -50.71 -21.28 1.63
N ARG A 243 -50.38 -21.61 2.89
CA ARG A 243 -51.16 -21.20 4.08
C ARG A 243 -50.81 -19.77 4.47
N THR A 244 -51.83 -18.99 4.84
CA THR A 244 -51.61 -17.62 5.34
C THR A 244 -50.95 -17.69 6.73
N PRO A 245 -49.84 -16.95 6.97
CA PRO A 245 -49.17 -16.88 8.27
C PRO A 245 -50.08 -16.41 9.42
N VAL A 246 -49.99 -17.08 10.56
CA VAL A 246 -50.72 -16.74 11.80
C VAL A 246 -49.77 -16.80 13.01
N TYR A 247 -49.88 -15.86 13.96
CA TYR A 247 -48.99 -15.77 15.13
C TYR A 247 -49.77 -15.69 16.45
N PRO A 248 -49.25 -16.29 17.54
CA PRO A 248 -49.84 -16.16 18.88
C PRO A 248 -49.95 -14.70 19.36
N VAL A 249 -50.99 -14.40 20.16
CA VAL A 249 -51.18 -13.08 20.76
C VAL A 249 -49.96 -12.69 21.60
N GLY A 250 -49.45 -11.47 21.40
CA GLY A 250 -48.27 -10.95 22.09
C GLY A 250 -46.94 -11.19 21.37
N THR A 251 -46.93 -11.85 20.20
CA THR A 251 -45.70 -12.05 19.41
C THR A 251 -45.08 -10.71 19.01
N VAL A 252 -43.84 -10.46 19.42
CA VAL A 252 -43.08 -9.24 19.06
C VAL A 252 -41.80 -9.60 18.31
N ILE A 253 -41.60 -9.03 17.12
CA ILE A 253 -40.41 -9.26 16.28
C ILE A 253 -39.83 -7.91 15.89
N ASN A 254 -38.54 -7.68 16.17
CA ASN A 254 -37.84 -6.41 15.92
C ASN A 254 -38.61 -5.16 16.41
N GLY A 255 -39.33 -5.28 17.54
CA GLY A 255 -40.10 -4.20 18.16
C GLY A 255 -41.52 -4.00 17.62
N GLU A 256 -42.01 -4.83 16.71
CA GLU A 256 -43.39 -4.78 16.21
C GLU A 256 -44.24 -5.93 16.73
N SER A 257 -45.52 -5.67 17.03
CA SER A 257 -46.49 -6.67 17.48
C SER A 257 -47.20 -7.34 16.29
N PHE A 258 -47.26 -8.67 16.30
CA PHE A 258 -47.80 -9.52 15.23
C PHE A 258 -48.95 -10.44 15.68
N GLY A 259 -49.35 -10.37 16.95
CA GLY A 259 -50.40 -11.24 17.48
C GLY A 259 -51.74 -11.05 16.77
N THR A 260 -52.31 -12.13 16.24
CA THR A 260 -53.68 -12.16 15.72
C THR A 260 -54.65 -12.45 16.87
N GLN A 261 -55.65 -11.60 17.09
CA GLN A 261 -56.74 -11.89 18.04
C GLN A 261 -57.49 -13.15 17.55
N GLU A 262 -57.60 -14.16 18.41
CA GLU A 262 -58.56 -15.24 18.22
C GLU A 262 -59.96 -14.62 18.22
N ASN A 263 -60.64 -14.59 17.07
CA ASN A 263 -62.09 -14.55 17.08
C ASN A 263 -62.55 -15.91 17.61
N SER A 264 -62.98 -15.90 18.88
CA SER A 264 -63.75 -16.96 19.49
C SER A 264 -65.04 -17.17 18.70
N ASN A 265 -65.01 -18.08 17.73
CA ASN A 265 -66.16 -18.86 17.27
C ASN A 265 -65.63 -20.04 16.45
N GLY A 266 -65.64 -21.21 17.07
CA GLY A 266 -65.40 -22.47 16.39
C GLY A 266 -66.53 -22.76 15.40
N ASN A 267 -66.24 -22.58 14.11
CA ASN A 267 -66.72 -23.37 12.97
C ASN A 267 -66.30 -22.67 11.67
N THR A 268 -65.53 -23.35 10.82
CA THR A 268 -65.96 -23.86 9.49
C THR A 268 -64.76 -24.08 8.58
N ASP A 269 -64.61 -25.32 8.12
CA ASP A 269 -64.15 -25.62 6.76
C ASP A 269 -65.04 -24.89 5.73
N ALA A 270 -64.41 -24.45 4.64
CA ALA A 270 -64.96 -24.02 3.35
C ALA A 270 -65.53 -22.59 3.18
N GLU A 271 -65.03 -21.96 2.11
CA GLU A 271 -65.64 -20.94 1.25
C GLU A 271 -65.74 -19.47 1.71
N SER A 272 -64.79 -18.66 1.23
CA SER A 272 -65.05 -17.60 0.24
C SER A 272 -63.91 -16.57 0.26
N LYS A 273 -63.05 -16.60 -0.76
CA LYS A 273 -62.28 -15.47 -1.29
C LYS A 273 -61.46 -16.02 -2.46
N ALA A 274 -61.40 -15.27 -3.56
CA ALA A 274 -60.57 -15.62 -4.71
C ALA A 274 -59.17 -16.09 -4.27
N PRO A 275 -58.52 -17.04 -4.98
CA PRO A 275 -57.20 -17.52 -4.60
C PRO A 275 -56.24 -16.34 -4.42
N GLU A 276 -55.95 -16.01 -3.15
CA GLU A 276 -55.05 -14.91 -2.83
C GLU A 276 -53.65 -15.26 -3.33
N THR A 277 -53.04 -14.32 -4.04
CA THR A 277 -51.69 -14.48 -4.57
C THR A 277 -50.68 -14.66 -3.43
N LEU A 278 -49.57 -15.34 -3.70
CA LEU A 278 -48.49 -15.52 -2.73
C LEU A 278 -48.01 -14.17 -2.17
N ALA A 279 -47.92 -13.14 -3.01
CA ALA A 279 -47.58 -11.77 -2.60
C ALA A 279 -48.56 -11.21 -1.56
N LYS A 280 -49.88 -11.40 -1.71
CA LYS A 280 -50.86 -10.94 -0.71
C LYS A 280 -50.71 -11.68 0.61
N LYS A 281 -50.62 -13.01 0.57
CA LYS A 281 -50.44 -13.82 1.78
C LYS A 281 -49.12 -13.51 2.51
N TYR A 282 -48.07 -13.15 1.77
CA TYR A 282 -46.79 -12.72 2.33
C TYR A 282 -46.91 -11.47 3.20
N THR A 283 -47.88 -10.56 2.97
CA THR A 283 -48.10 -9.39 3.83
C THR A 283 -48.49 -9.74 5.28
N HIS A 284 -49.03 -10.94 5.49
CA HIS A 284 -49.31 -11.47 6.83
C HIS A 284 -48.07 -12.07 7.49
N CYS A 285 -47.02 -12.36 6.73
CA CYS A 285 -45.76 -12.86 7.27
C CYS A 285 -45.04 -11.74 8.03
N SER A 286 -44.53 -12.06 9.22
CA SER A 286 -43.74 -11.17 10.04
C SER A 286 -42.55 -10.56 9.28
N LEU A 287 -41.95 -11.36 8.39
CA LEU A 287 -40.80 -10.98 7.60
C LEU A 287 -41.09 -9.91 6.53
N SER A 288 -42.34 -9.82 6.06
CA SER A 288 -42.73 -8.82 5.06
C SER A 288 -42.53 -7.39 5.56
N ARG A 289 -42.87 -7.12 6.82
CA ARG A 289 -42.68 -5.80 7.44
C ARG A 289 -41.22 -5.46 7.66
N VAL A 290 -40.40 -6.45 7.98
CA VAL A 290 -38.95 -6.28 8.12
C VAL A 290 -38.33 -5.83 6.80
N VAL A 291 -38.65 -6.53 5.70
CA VAL A 291 -38.07 -6.25 4.38
C VAL A 291 -38.67 -4.99 3.73
N LEU A 292 -39.98 -4.72 3.91
CA LEU A 292 -40.61 -3.49 3.40
C LEU A 292 -40.05 -2.23 4.08
N LYS A 293 -39.69 -2.28 5.37
CA LYS A 293 -38.97 -1.18 6.04
C LYS A 293 -37.62 -0.90 5.41
N TRP A 294 -36.88 -1.93 4.99
CA TRP A 294 -35.59 -1.74 4.32
C TRP A 294 -35.75 -0.96 3.01
N LEU A 295 -36.77 -1.30 2.22
CA LEU A 295 -37.09 -0.61 0.97
C LEU A 295 -37.51 0.85 1.21
N GLY A 296 -38.29 1.12 2.26
CA GLY A 296 -38.66 2.49 2.66
C GLY A 296 -37.47 3.34 3.11
N PHE A 297 -36.54 2.77 3.87
CA PHE A 297 -35.32 3.47 4.31
C PHE A 297 -34.35 3.76 3.16
N LEU A 298 -34.22 2.83 2.20
CA LEU A 298 -33.41 3.02 0.98
C LEU A 298 -34.01 4.07 0.04
N ALA A 299 -35.33 4.15 -0.07
CA ALA A 299 -36.02 5.20 -0.82
C ALA A 299 -35.81 6.59 -0.19
N LEU A 300 -35.81 6.67 1.15
CA LEU A 300 -35.54 7.90 1.91
C LEU A 300 -34.07 8.36 1.74
N LEU A 301 -33.10 7.45 1.76
CA LEU A 301 -31.68 7.74 1.53
C LEU A 301 -31.40 8.20 0.09
N ARG A 302 -32.09 7.62 -0.91
CA ARG A 302 -32.01 8.10 -2.31
C ARG A 302 -32.65 9.49 -2.48
N ALA A 303 -33.75 9.79 -1.78
CA ALA A 303 -34.35 11.12 -1.79
C ALA A 303 -33.43 12.19 -1.17
N ILE A 304 -32.61 11.83 -0.18
CA ILE A 304 -31.61 12.71 0.45
C ILE A 304 -30.33 12.85 -0.41
N CYS A 305 -29.99 11.86 -1.24
CA CYS A 305 -28.76 11.85 -2.05
C CYS A 305 -28.90 12.41 -3.49
N ILE A 306 -30.09 12.81 -3.94
CA ILE A 306 -30.30 13.37 -5.29
C ILE A 306 -30.38 14.91 -5.22
N HIS A 307 -29.20 15.56 -5.16
CA HIS A 307 -28.80 16.78 -5.89
C HIS A 307 -27.57 17.46 -5.25
N SER A 308 -26.50 17.60 -6.04
CA SER A 308 -25.62 18.79 -6.08
C SER A 308 -24.56 19.03 -4.98
N LEU A 309 -23.77 18.04 -4.53
CA LEU A 309 -22.63 18.35 -3.62
C LEU A 309 -21.31 17.58 -3.85
N PHE A 310 -21.13 16.92 -5.00
CA PHE A 310 -19.89 16.19 -5.29
C PHE A 310 -18.88 16.81 -6.29
N PRO A 311 -19.19 17.90 -7.03
CA PRO A 311 -18.16 18.67 -7.74
C PRO A 311 -17.65 19.92 -7.00
N LEU A 312 -18.25 20.35 -5.88
CA LEU A 312 -17.91 21.63 -5.23
C LEU A 312 -16.79 21.54 -4.18
N ILE A 313 -16.50 20.35 -3.62
CA ILE A 313 -15.48 20.19 -2.56
C ILE A 313 -14.06 20.08 -3.14
N ILE A 314 -13.92 19.71 -4.42
CA ILE A 314 -12.62 19.64 -5.11
C ILE A 314 -12.21 21.01 -5.71
N ILE A 315 -13.16 21.94 -5.89
CA ILE A 315 -12.87 23.30 -6.40
C ILE A 315 -12.71 24.33 -5.25
N ILE A 316 -13.24 24.06 -4.06
CA ILE A 316 -13.10 24.94 -2.89
C ILE A 316 -11.80 24.71 -2.10
N HIS A 317 -11.10 23.58 -2.28
CA HIS A 317 -9.76 23.37 -1.66
C HIS A 317 -8.57 23.76 -2.55
N CYS A 318 -8.80 24.09 -3.83
CA CYS A 318 -7.74 24.48 -4.77
C CYS A 318 -7.72 25.97 -5.16
N SER A 319 -8.56 26.83 -4.55
CA SER A 319 -8.70 28.23 -5.00
C SER A 319 -8.55 29.29 -3.91
N ASN A 320 -8.03 28.98 -2.71
CA ASN A 320 -7.99 29.94 -1.60
C ASN A 320 -6.63 30.08 -0.90
N ILE A 321 -5.53 30.12 -1.65
CA ILE A 321 -4.29 30.78 -1.20
C ILE A 321 -3.71 31.57 -2.38
N TYR A 322 -4.27 32.74 -2.68
CA TYR A 322 -3.51 33.93 -3.08
C TYR A 322 -4.43 35.17 -3.05
N VAL A 323 -3.90 36.23 -2.43
CA VAL A 323 -4.38 37.63 -2.39
C VAL A 323 -5.43 37.99 -1.33
N SER A 324 -4.97 38.41 -0.15
CA SER A 324 -5.14 39.80 0.31
C SER A 324 -4.45 40.07 1.65
N THR A 325 -3.42 40.91 1.57
CA THR A 325 -2.90 41.88 2.54
C THR A 325 -3.67 42.02 3.86
N ILE A 326 -3.13 41.48 4.96
CA ILE A 326 -3.36 42.04 6.32
C ILE A 326 -2.01 42.18 7.03
N THR A 327 -1.63 43.44 7.13
CA THR A 327 -0.72 44.16 8.01
C THR A 327 0.04 43.40 9.11
N LEU A 328 1.35 43.64 9.08
CA LEU A 328 2.45 43.27 9.97
C LEU A 328 2.35 43.75 11.45
N SER A 329 1.16 43.94 12.03
CA SER A 329 0.99 44.60 13.34
C SER A 329 0.42 43.74 14.48
N LYS A 330 0.26 42.42 14.33
CA LYS A 330 -0.29 41.55 15.40
C LYS A 330 0.58 40.36 15.86
N LEU A 331 1.86 40.33 15.47
CA LEU A 331 2.84 39.33 15.95
C LEU A 331 3.63 39.78 17.20
N GLN A 332 3.19 40.82 17.91
CA GLN A 332 3.79 41.31 19.15
C GLN A 332 3.01 40.88 20.43
N SER A 333 1.92 40.13 20.32
CA SER A 333 1.05 39.75 21.46
C SER A 333 1.24 38.33 21.99
N SER A 334 2.21 37.54 21.51
CA SER A 334 2.41 36.15 21.99
C SER A 334 3.61 35.96 22.91
N TYR A 335 4.25 37.04 23.35
CA TYR A 335 5.37 37.01 24.29
C TYR A 335 4.98 36.70 25.75
N SER A 336 3.69 36.65 26.10
CA SER A 336 3.23 36.36 27.48
C SER A 336 2.79 34.90 27.73
N VAL A 337 2.67 34.07 26.70
CA VAL A 337 2.25 32.65 26.85
C VAL A 337 3.44 31.70 27.03
N ILE A 338 4.65 32.12 26.64
CA ILE A 338 5.88 31.31 26.69
C ILE A 338 6.42 31.17 28.14
N ASN A 339 6.10 32.08 29.05
CA ASN A 339 6.52 31.99 30.46
C ASN A 339 5.65 31.08 31.34
N SER A 340 4.53 30.56 30.85
CA SER A 340 3.65 29.65 31.62
C SER A 340 4.00 28.16 31.43
N PHE A 341 4.77 27.81 30.39
CA PHE A 341 5.14 26.41 30.09
C PHE A 341 6.42 25.92 30.81
N GLY A 342 7.24 26.82 31.36
CA GLY A 342 8.48 26.47 32.06
C GLY A 342 8.28 25.83 33.44
N SER A 343 7.18 26.14 34.14
CA SER A 343 6.89 25.68 35.50
C SER A 343 6.30 24.27 35.59
N ASN A 344 5.73 23.74 34.49
CA ASN A 344 5.12 22.40 34.48
C ASN A 344 6.10 21.27 34.07
N LEU A 345 7.26 21.60 33.50
CA LEU A 345 8.26 20.59 33.12
C LEU A 345 9.02 20.01 34.33
N VAL A 346 9.22 20.82 35.39
CA VAL A 346 9.90 20.39 36.63
C VAL A 346 9.03 19.43 37.45
N VAL A 347 7.70 19.60 37.40
CA VAL A 347 6.74 18.72 38.09
C VAL A 347 6.62 17.36 37.39
N LEU A 348 6.75 17.32 36.06
CA LEU A 348 6.72 16.07 35.28
C LEU A 348 7.99 15.23 35.48
N GLN A 349 9.15 15.89 35.58
CA GLN A 349 10.44 15.23 35.84
C GLN A 349 10.53 14.63 37.26
N GLN A 350 9.94 15.29 38.26
CA GLN A 350 9.85 14.77 39.63
C GLN A 350 8.87 13.58 39.77
N ARG A 351 7.80 13.53 38.97
CA ARG A 351 6.87 12.39 38.95
C ARG A 351 7.44 11.15 38.25
N LEU A 352 8.23 11.33 37.18
CA LEU A 352 8.91 10.24 36.49
C LEU A 352 9.99 9.57 37.36
N ASN A 353 10.77 10.33 38.13
CA ASN A 353 11.78 9.77 39.03
C ASN A 353 11.20 8.95 40.20
N LYS A 354 9.93 9.18 40.57
CA LYS A 354 9.23 8.40 41.61
C LYS A 354 8.68 7.08 41.06
N MET A 355 8.39 7.01 39.76
CA MET A 355 7.86 5.82 39.09
C MET A 355 8.95 4.76 38.81
N PHE A 356 10.23 5.17 38.66
CA PHE A 356 11.37 4.27 38.46
C PHE A 356 11.88 3.56 39.73
N ARG A 357 11.29 3.77 40.91
CA ARG A 357 11.72 3.16 42.18
C ARG A 357 10.90 1.98 42.67
N ILE A 358 9.90 1.50 41.93
CA ILE A 358 9.04 0.38 42.35
C ILE A 358 8.92 -0.64 41.22
N LEU A 359 9.85 -1.60 41.18
CA LEU A 359 9.68 -2.91 40.54
C LEU A 359 10.66 -3.89 41.22
N PRO A 360 10.20 -5.03 41.77
CA PRO A 360 11.06 -5.94 42.53
C PRO A 360 11.95 -6.78 41.61
N ARG A 361 13.22 -6.92 42.00
CA ARG A 361 14.20 -7.85 41.45
C ARG A 361 13.86 -9.28 41.87
N GLN A 362 13.41 -10.13 40.95
CA GLN A 362 13.62 -11.58 41.04
C GLN A 362 13.96 -12.13 39.65
N ILE A 363 15.17 -12.64 39.52
CA ILE A 363 15.69 -13.37 38.36
C ILE A 363 15.70 -14.85 38.77
N PRO A 364 14.94 -15.75 38.13
CA PRO A 364 15.16 -17.18 38.29
C PRO A 364 16.35 -17.64 37.45
N SER A 365 17.18 -18.49 38.06
CA SER A 365 18.39 -19.10 37.53
C SER A 365 18.16 -20.03 36.33
N ILE A 366 19.13 -20.05 35.43
CA ILE A 366 19.26 -20.88 34.21
C ILE A 366 19.45 -22.37 34.56
N PRO A 367 18.73 -23.32 33.96
CA PRO A 367 19.14 -24.73 33.92
C PRO A 367 20.13 -24.98 32.77
N ARG A 368 21.21 -25.70 33.07
CA ARG A 368 22.21 -26.21 32.12
C ARG A 368 21.57 -27.17 31.11
N VAL A 369 22.00 -27.07 29.86
CA VAL A 369 21.72 -28.04 28.79
C VAL A 369 22.43 -29.37 29.12
N THR A 370 21.68 -30.38 29.53
CA THR A 370 22.13 -31.78 29.59
C THR A 370 21.78 -32.52 28.31
N LYS A 371 22.72 -33.34 27.82
CA LYS A 371 22.61 -34.24 26.67
C LYS A 371 21.38 -35.16 26.80
N LEU A 372 20.63 -35.32 25.72
CA LEU A 372 19.59 -36.36 25.58
C LEU A 372 20.16 -37.62 24.87
N PRO A 373 19.68 -38.83 25.22
CA PRO A 373 20.19 -40.10 24.68
C PRO A 373 19.48 -40.53 23.38
N ARG A 374 20.14 -41.43 22.64
CA ARG A 374 19.61 -42.14 21.47
C ARG A 374 18.70 -43.31 21.88
N SER A 375 17.47 -43.33 21.37
CA SER A 375 16.60 -44.48 21.00
C SER A 375 15.17 -43.93 20.83
N SER A 376 14.24 -44.39 20.00
CA SER A 376 14.07 -45.53 19.10
C SER A 376 12.87 -45.19 18.19
N SER A 377 12.76 -45.88 17.06
CA SER A 377 11.71 -45.79 16.05
C SER A 377 10.26 -45.79 16.59
N ALA A 378 9.55 -44.68 16.37
CA ALA A 378 8.10 -44.64 16.22
C ALA A 378 7.74 -43.38 15.41
N THR A 379 7.01 -43.54 14.32
CA THR A 379 6.45 -42.46 13.49
C THR A 379 5.37 -41.71 14.27
N PRO A 380 5.47 -40.38 14.50
CA PRO A 380 4.34 -39.62 15.01
C PRO A 380 3.46 -39.15 13.85
N GLU A 381 2.16 -39.43 13.99
CA GLU A 381 1.08 -38.84 13.20
C GLU A 381 1.12 -37.31 13.30
N TYR A 382 0.92 -36.66 12.16
CA TYR A 382 0.89 -35.20 12.04
C TYR A 382 -0.53 -34.72 12.36
N GLU A 383 -0.80 -34.40 13.62
CA GLU A 383 -1.97 -33.62 14.01
C GLU A 383 -1.76 -32.18 13.55
N SER A 384 -2.49 -31.77 12.50
CA SER A 384 -2.48 -30.41 11.98
C SER A 384 -3.31 -29.51 12.89
N ASP A 385 -2.70 -28.94 13.92
CA ASP A 385 -3.25 -27.80 14.64
C ASP A 385 -3.31 -26.60 13.68
N ASN A 386 -4.48 -26.37 13.09
CA ASN A 386 -4.83 -25.15 12.37
C ASN A 386 -4.91 -24.00 13.38
N ILE A 387 -3.77 -23.34 13.62
CA ILE A 387 -3.75 -22.04 14.28
C ILE A 387 -4.27 -21.01 13.28
N ASP A 388 -5.57 -20.72 13.33
CA ASP A 388 -6.19 -19.59 12.64
C ASP A 388 -5.54 -18.29 13.11
N VAL A 389 -4.69 -17.69 12.26
CA VAL A 389 -4.03 -16.42 12.54
C VAL A 389 -5.04 -15.28 12.39
N HIS A 390 -5.70 -14.92 13.49
CA HIS A 390 -6.51 -13.72 13.58
C HIS A 390 -5.63 -12.46 13.45
N HIS A 391 -5.58 -11.83 12.28
CA HIS A 391 -5.15 -10.43 12.18
C HIS A 391 -6.12 -9.55 12.98
N GLU A 392 -5.70 -9.07 14.16
CA GLU A 392 -6.44 -8.08 14.95
C GLU A 392 -6.73 -6.85 14.08
N LYS A 393 -7.98 -6.67 13.63
CA LYS A 393 -8.39 -5.51 12.82
C LYS A 393 -8.53 -4.29 13.73
N LEU A 394 -7.47 -3.50 13.79
CA LEU A 394 -7.44 -2.23 14.52
C LEU A 394 -8.36 -1.20 13.85
N GLY A 395 -9.10 -0.43 14.65
CA GLY A 395 -9.93 0.68 14.15
C GLY A 395 -9.09 1.72 13.39
N PHE A 396 -9.71 2.47 12.47
CA PHE A 396 -9.03 3.42 11.57
C PHE A 396 -8.03 4.33 12.31
N TRP A 397 -8.48 5.01 13.37
CA TRP A 397 -7.64 5.92 14.16
C TRP A 397 -6.50 5.21 14.91
N THR A 398 -6.70 3.95 15.31
CA THR A 398 -5.65 3.12 15.91
C THR A 398 -4.64 2.68 14.86
N ARG A 399 -5.07 2.38 13.64
CA ARG A 399 -4.18 2.10 12.50
C ARG A 399 -3.39 3.34 12.08
N MET A 400 -4.02 4.52 12.15
CA MET A 400 -3.39 5.82 11.89
C MET A 400 -2.49 6.31 13.03
N GLY A 401 -2.35 5.57 14.13
CA GLY A 401 -1.38 5.90 15.18
C GLY A 401 -1.79 7.00 16.16
N VAL A 402 -3.05 7.43 16.15
CA VAL A 402 -3.50 8.61 16.93
C VAL A 402 -4.28 8.26 18.21
N THR A 403 -4.50 6.96 18.49
CA THR A 403 -5.17 6.53 19.73
C THR A 403 -4.16 5.99 20.75
N PRO A 404 -4.44 6.01 22.07
CA PRO A 404 -3.57 5.39 23.06
C PRO A 404 -3.37 3.88 22.83
N GLU A 405 -4.38 3.19 22.29
CA GLU A 405 -4.30 1.78 21.88
C GLU A 405 -3.22 1.54 20.81
N SER A 406 -2.95 2.53 19.97
CA SER A 406 -1.98 2.41 18.89
C SER A 406 -0.55 2.15 19.38
N PHE A 407 -0.22 2.65 20.58
CA PHE A 407 1.10 2.55 21.20
C PHE A 407 1.28 1.28 22.04
N LYS A 408 0.33 0.35 22.05
CA LYS A 408 0.52 -0.95 22.71
C LYS A 408 1.31 -1.88 21.80
N GLN A 409 1.99 -2.86 22.39
CA GLN A 409 2.79 -3.82 21.64
C GLN A 409 1.88 -4.67 20.77
N ARG A 410 2.31 -4.92 19.54
CA ARG A 410 1.64 -5.88 18.67
C ARG A 410 1.96 -7.31 19.10
N THR A 411 0.94 -8.14 19.22
CA THR A 411 1.07 -9.57 19.50
C THR A 411 0.63 -10.36 18.27
N THR A 412 1.57 -10.91 17.50
CA THR A 412 1.28 -11.87 16.41
C THR A 412 1.87 -13.25 16.75
N SER A 413 1.35 -14.29 16.10
CA SER A 413 1.92 -15.65 16.15
C SER A 413 3.35 -15.68 15.58
N LYS A 414 4.13 -16.70 15.97
CA LYS A 414 5.59 -16.81 15.76
C LYS A 414 6.08 -16.76 14.30
N ASP A 415 5.21 -16.90 13.31
CA ASP A 415 5.60 -17.11 11.90
C ASP A 415 5.30 -15.94 10.94
N ASP A 416 4.58 -14.91 11.40
CA ASP A 416 4.29 -13.72 10.56
C ASP A 416 5.21 -12.53 10.89
N ASN A 417 5.67 -11.86 9.83
CA ASN A 417 6.46 -10.63 9.93
C ASN A 417 5.66 -9.57 10.72
N LEU A 418 6.24 -9.03 11.81
CA LEU A 418 5.54 -8.10 12.74
C LEU A 418 5.12 -6.77 12.07
N LEU A 419 5.75 -6.45 10.93
CA LEU A 419 5.51 -5.25 10.14
C LEU A 419 4.18 -5.31 9.35
N ASN A 420 3.63 -4.14 9.05
CA ASN A 420 2.32 -4.01 8.41
C ASN A 420 2.42 -4.14 6.88
N HIS A 421 1.77 -5.15 6.29
CA HIS A 421 1.60 -5.29 4.82
C HIS A 421 0.56 -4.30 4.28
N THR A 422 0.92 -3.01 4.25
CA THR A 422 -0.02 -1.92 3.94
C THR A 422 0.41 -1.06 2.76
N LEU A 423 1.60 -1.29 2.21
CA LEU A 423 2.08 -0.56 1.05
C LEU A 423 1.43 -1.09 -0.23
N LYS A 424 0.73 -0.18 -0.92
CA LYS A 424 0.12 -0.42 -2.22
C LYS A 424 1.16 -0.33 -3.34
N PRO A 425 0.93 -0.94 -4.51
CA PRO A 425 1.84 -0.85 -5.66
C PRO A 425 2.22 0.59 -6.03
N ARG A 426 1.29 1.55 -5.94
CA ARG A 426 1.56 2.97 -6.22
C ARG A 426 2.62 3.58 -5.28
N HIS A 427 2.65 3.15 -4.02
CA HIS A 427 3.63 3.62 -3.04
C HIS A 427 5.01 3.09 -3.40
N LEU A 428 5.12 1.79 -3.71
CA LEU A 428 6.40 1.20 -4.12
C LEU A 428 6.95 1.84 -5.40
N GLN A 429 6.08 2.13 -6.37
CA GLN A 429 6.47 2.81 -7.60
C GLN A 429 6.99 4.24 -7.32
N MET A 430 6.30 5.03 -6.50
CA MET A 430 6.76 6.38 -6.18
C MET A 430 8.04 6.37 -5.32
N ILE A 431 8.18 5.44 -4.37
CA ILE A 431 9.43 5.25 -3.62
C ILE A 431 10.58 4.92 -4.59
N ALA A 432 10.34 4.06 -5.57
CA ALA A 432 11.35 3.71 -6.57
C ALA A 432 11.66 4.85 -7.55
N ILE A 433 10.67 5.64 -7.98
CA ILE A 433 10.88 6.73 -8.94
C ILE A 433 11.43 8.00 -8.26
N GLY A 434 10.84 8.46 -7.16
CA GLY A 434 11.12 9.78 -6.58
C GLY A 434 11.73 9.76 -5.18
N GLY A 435 11.76 8.61 -4.50
CA GLY A 435 12.30 8.46 -3.14
C GLY A 435 13.81 8.64 -2.98
N SER A 436 14.53 8.89 -4.06
CA SER A 436 15.96 9.23 -4.07
C SER A 436 16.25 10.59 -4.72
N ILE A 437 15.23 11.43 -4.94
CA ILE A 437 15.41 12.80 -5.43
C ILE A 437 15.34 13.75 -4.24
N GLY A 438 16.49 14.31 -3.85
CA GLY A 438 16.61 15.21 -2.69
C GLY A 438 17.81 16.13 -2.76
N ALA A 439 18.37 16.49 -1.59
CA ALA A 439 19.50 17.41 -1.48
C ALA A 439 20.69 16.98 -2.34
N GLY A 440 21.00 15.69 -2.42
CA GLY A 440 22.10 15.18 -3.26
C GLY A 440 21.96 15.55 -4.74
N PHE A 441 20.74 15.46 -5.29
CA PHE A 441 20.46 15.82 -6.69
C PHE A 441 20.37 17.34 -6.88
N PHE A 442 19.55 18.04 -6.09
CA PHE A 442 19.30 19.46 -6.31
C PHE A 442 20.43 20.36 -5.84
N VAL A 443 21.07 20.05 -4.71
CA VAL A 443 22.09 20.91 -4.08
C VAL A 443 23.49 20.32 -4.24
N GLY A 444 23.63 19.01 -4.02
CA GLY A 444 24.89 18.28 -4.14
C GLY A 444 25.49 18.33 -5.55
N SER A 445 24.65 18.33 -6.59
CA SER A 445 25.11 18.53 -7.98
C SER A 445 25.86 19.84 -8.19
N GLY A 446 25.57 20.88 -7.40
CA GLY A 446 26.32 22.13 -7.44
C GLY A 446 27.77 21.96 -6.96
N SER A 447 27.99 21.19 -5.89
CA SER A 447 29.34 20.84 -5.44
C SER A 447 30.08 19.97 -6.45
N ALA A 448 29.38 19.00 -7.05
CA ALA A 448 29.95 18.17 -8.10
C ALA A 448 30.38 18.99 -9.33
N LEU A 449 29.51 19.89 -9.80
CA LEU A 449 29.80 20.82 -10.88
C LEU A 449 31.00 21.73 -10.55
N TYR A 450 31.04 22.27 -9.34
CA TYR A 450 32.14 23.14 -8.91
C TYR A 450 33.49 22.41 -8.81
N LYS A 451 33.50 21.15 -8.37
CA LYS A 451 34.73 20.35 -8.21
C LYS A 451 35.24 19.76 -9.52
N GLY A 452 34.35 19.23 -10.37
CA GLY A 452 34.72 18.45 -11.55
C GLY A 452 34.44 19.13 -12.90
N GLY A 453 33.56 20.13 -12.97
CA GLY A 453 33.09 20.70 -14.22
C GLY A 453 31.93 19.90 -14.86
N PRO A 454 31.36 20.41 -15.97
CA PRO A 454 30.11 19.88 -16.51
C PRO A 454 30.24 18.49 -17.15
N ALA A 455 31.37 18.16 -17.78
CA ALA A 455 31.56 16.82 -18.36
C ALA A 455 31.79 15.78 -17.27
N THR A 456 32.58 16.11 -16.24
CA THR A 456 32.77 15.24 -15.07
C THR A 456 31.44 14.95 -14.37
N LEU A 457 30.62 15.98 -14.13
CA LEU A 457 29.29 15.83 -13.55
C LEU A 457 28.45 14.82 -14.36
N PHE A 458 28.41 14.97 -15.68
CA PHE A 458 27.65 14.08 -16.55
C PHE A 458 28.19 12.65 -16.56
N ILE A 459 29.50 12.47 -16.72
CA ILE A 459 30.16 11.16 -16.85
C ILE A 459 30.05 10.37 -15.54
N ASP A 460 30.31 10.99 -14.40
CA ASP A 460 30.28 10.28 -13.13
C ASP A 460 28.87 9.84 -12.75
N PHE A 461 27.87 10.69 -12.97
CA PHE A 461 26.48 10.30 -12.75
C PHE A 461 26.01 9.24 -13.74
N LEU A 462 26.53 9.20 -14.96
CA LEU A 462 26.29 8.12 -15.92
C LEU A 462 26.90 6.79 -15.44
N ILE A 463 28.17 6.79 -15.03
CA ILE A 463 28.87 5.60 -14.52
C ILE A 463 28.17 5.07 -13.26
N MET A 464 27.85 5.96 -12.32
CA MET A 464 27.11 5.63 -11.11
C MET A 464 25.69 5.16 -11.40
N GLY A 465 25.05 5.73 -12.43
CA GLY A 465 23.76 5.28 -12.96
C GLY A 465 23.81 3.82 -13.45
N VAL A 466 24.83 3.45 -14.24
CA VAL A 466 25.02 2.07 -14.70
C VAL A 466 25.27 1.13 -13.52
N MET A 467 26.07 1.56 -12.55
CA MET A 467 26.33 0.79 -11.33
C MET A 467 25.05 0.54 -10.53
N ILE A 468 24.30 1.59 -10.19
CA ILE A 468 23.08 1.48 -9.37
C ILE A 468 21.98 0.69 -10.10
N PHE A 469 21.88 0.80 -11.41
CA PHE A 469 20.97 -0.01 -12.22
C PHE A 469 21.21 -1.52 -11.97
N ASN A 470 22.48 -1.95 -12.02
CA ASN A 470 22.84 -3.34 -11.77
C ASN A 470 22.58 -3.77 -10.31
N VAL A 471 22.86 -2.90 -9.35
CA VAL A 471 22.62 -3.14 -7.92
C VAL A 471 21.13 -3.39 -7.65
N VAL A 472 20.24 -2.57 -8.22
CA VAL A 472 18.79 -2.67 -7.95
C VAL A 472 18.16 -3.89 -8.61
N TYR A 473 18.61 -4.27 -9.80
CA TYR A 473 18.17 -5.52 -10.42
C TYR A 473 18.61 -6.75 -9.61
N ALA A 474 19.85 -6.74 -9.09
CA ALA A 474 20.36 -7.79 -8.20
C ALA A 474 19.56 -7.85 -6.87
N LEU A 475 19.32 -6.69 -6.27
CA LEU A 475 18.48 -6.56 -5.07
C LEU A 475 17.07 -7.09 -5.30
N GLY A 476 16.49 -6.73 -6.44
CA GLY A 476 15.15 -7.10 -6.81
C GLY A 476 14.92 -8.59 -6.93
N GLU A 477 15.87 -9.28 -7.57
CA GLU A 477 15.86 -10.73 -7.65
C GLU A 477 15.91 -11.39 -6.26
N LEU A 478 16.84 -10.95 -5.41
CA LEU A 478 16.94 -11.44 -4.03
C LEU A 478 15.67 -11.17 -3.21
N ALA A 479 15.08 -9.98 -3.35
CA ALA A 479 13.91 -9.57 -2.59
C ALA A 479 12.59 -10.20 -3.05
N VAL A 480 12.47 -10.58 -4.33
CA VAL A 480 11.34 -11.40 -4.79
C VAL A 480 11.46 -12.83 -4.25
N MET A 481 12.67 -13.39 -4.20
CA MET A 481 12.92 -14.74 -3.68
C MET A 481 12.78 -14.83 -2.16
N TYR A 482 13.33 -13.86 -1.44
CA TYR A 482 13.40 -13.82 0.02
C TYR A 482 12.91 -12.46 0.56
N PRO A 483 11.59 -12.23 0.62
CA PRO A 483 11.04 -11.00 1.19
C PRO A 483 11.21 -11.01 2.72
N VAL A 484 12.38 -10.59 3.21
CA VAL A 484 12.74 -10.62 4.64
C VAL A 484 12.74 -9.22 5.26
N SER A 485 12.34 -9.13 6.53
CA SER A 485 12.56 -7.94 7.36
C SER A 485 14.05 -7.56 7.38
N GLY A 486 14.34 -6.27 7.23
CA GLY A 486 15.71 -5.76 7.13
C GLY A 486 16.32 -5.74 5.72
N GLY A 487 15.66 -6.35 4.72
CA GLY A 487 16.07 -6.27 3.32
C GLY A 487 17.48 -6.81 3.06
N PHE A 488 18.34 -6.00 2.47
CA PHE A 488 19.60 -6.46 1.88
C PHE A 488 20.76 -6.75 2.83
N TYR A 489 20.77 -6.20 4.05
CA TYR A 489 21.80 -6.60 5.00
C TYR A 489 21.54 -8.05 5.48
N THR A 490 20.28 -8.47 5.55
CA THR A 490 19.92 -9.88 5.84
C THR A 490 20.43 -10.81 4.74
N TYR A 491 20.43 -10.39 3.47
CA TYR A 491 21.08 -11.14 2.38
C TYR A 491 22.59 -11.24 2.58
N SER A 492 23.22 -10.20 3.15
CA SER A 492 24.65 -10.24 3.49
C SER A 492 24.93 -11.27 4.59
N THR A 493 24.12 -11.30 5.65
CA THR A 493 24.20 -12.33 6.70
C THR A 493 24.03 -13.74 6.13
N ARG A 494 23.10 -13.91 5.18
CA ARG A 494 22.72 -15.20 4.62
C ARG A 494 23.68 -15.75 3.57
N PHE A 495 24.14 -14.90 2.66
CA PHE A 495 24.89 -15.32 1.47
C PHE A 495 26.39 -14.98 1.56
N ILE A 496 26.82 -14.16 2.52
CA ILE A 496 28.22 -13.74 2.64
C ILE A 496 28.84 -14.27 3.94
N ASP A 497 28.53 -13.61 5.05
CA ASP A 497 29.17 -13.78 6.34
C ASP A 497 28.27 -13.11 7.40
N PRO A 498 27.92 -13.78 8.50
CA PRO A 498 27.04 -13.20 9.53
C PRO A 498 27.59 -11.92 10.20
N SER A 499 28.91 -11.84 10.36
CA SER A 499 29.62 -10.68 10.92
C SER A 499 29.66 -9.52 9.92
N TRP A 500 29.79 -9.83 8.63
CA TRP A 500 29.64 -8.82 7.57
C TRP A 500 28.21 -8.28 7.51
N GLY A 501 27.22 -9.16 7.66
CA GLY A 501 25.81 -8.78 7.78
C GLY A 501 25.55 -7.85 8.98
N PHE A 502 26.15 -8.12 10.13
CA PHE A 502 26.12 -7.22 11.29
C PHE A 502 26.71 -5.85 10.97
N ALA A 503 27.87 -5.80 10.31
CA ALA A 503 28.51 -4.56 9.91
C ALA A 503 27.66 -3.76 8.93
N MET A 504 27.09 -4.41 7.91
CA MET A 504 26.24 -3.77 6.91
C MET A 504 24.93 -3.26 7.50
N GLY A 505 24.34 -3.96 8.46
CA GLY A 505 23.14 -3.47 9.14
C GLY A 505 23.42 -2.19 9.93
N TRP A 506 24.47 -2.14 10.75
CA TRP A 506 24.84 -0.93 11.49
C TRP A 506 25.30 0.20 10.57
N ASN A 507 26.08 -0.11 9.53
CA ASN A 507 26.46 0.83 8.48
C ASN A 507 25.23 1.53 7.89
N TYR A 508 24.19 0.77 7.57
CA TYR A 508 22.97 1.33 6.98
C TYR A 508 22.11 2.11 7.98
N VAL A 509 22.05 1.69 9.24
CA VAL A 509 21.41 2.48 10.32
C VAL A 509 22.08 3.84 10.47
N PHE A 510 23.42 3.87 10.56
CA PHE A 510 24.15 5.13 10.71
C PHE A 510 24.06 6.01 9.47
N GLN A 511 24.11 5.42 8.27
CA GLN A 511 23.90 6.14 7.02
C GLN A 511 22.60 6.96 7.10
N TRP A 512 21.46 6.33 7.41
CA TRP A 512 20.19 7.05 7.51
C TRP A 512 20.05 7.98 8.70
N ALA A 513 20.62 7.60 9.85
CA ALA A 513 20.66 8.45 11.03
C ALA A 513 21.42 9.76 10.78
N ILE A 514 22.42 9.73 9.90
CA ILE A 514 23.22 10.89 9.49
C ILE A 514 22.56 11.68 8.35
N VAL A 515 21.85 11.01 7.43
CA VAL A 515 21.10 11.70 6.36
C VAL A 515 20.04 12.64 6.94
N LEU A 516 19.31 12.24 7.98
CA LEU A 516 18.27 13.09 8.58
C LEU A 516 18.77 14.50 8.99
N PRO A 517 19.79 14.66 9.87
CA PRO A 517 20.29 15.98 10.23
C PRO A 517 20.89 16.74 9.04
N LEU A 518 21.45 16.04 8.05
CA LEU A 518 21.97 16.66 6.83
C LEU A 518 20.83 17.32 6.03
N GLU A 519 19.73 16.61 5.83
CA GLU A 519 18.56 17.14 5.15
C GLU A 519 17.99 18.36 5.90
N LEU A 520 17.86 18.29 7.24
CA LEU A 520 17.38 19.43 8.04
C LEU A 520 18.24 20.69 7.88
N VAL A 521 19.57 20.53 7.79
CA VAL A 521 20.49 21.64 7.54
C VAL A 521 20.31 22.22 6.14
N VAL A 522 20.17 21.38 5.12
CA VAL A 522 19.90 21.82 3.73
C VAL A 522 18.57 22.56 3.63
N ALA A 523 17.53 22.10 4.33
CA ALA A 523 16.25 22.82 4.41
C ALA A 523 16.44 24.21 5.00
N GLY A 524 17.21 24.31 6.08
CA GLY A 524 17.56 25.59 6.71
C GLY A 524 18.23 26.57 5.74
N PHE A 525 19.24 26.12 4.98
CA PHE A 525 19.91 26.94 3.97
C PHE A 525 18.97 27.35 2.84
N THR A 526 18.10 26.45 2.40
CA THR A 526 17.13 26.71 1.33
C THR A 526 16.14 27.79 1.73
N VAL A 527 15.66 27.81 2.99
CA VAL A 527 14.77 28.87 3.46
C VAL A 527 15.48 30.22 3.59
N GLY A 528 16.78 30.21 3.88
CA GLY A 528 17.64 31.40 3.89
C GLY A 528 17.62 32.17 2.56
N TYR A 529 17.17 31.55 1.46
CA TYR A 529 16.91 32.23 0.19
C TYR A 529 15.91 33.39 0.30
N TRP A 530 14.83 33.20 1.06
CA TRP A 530 13.78 34.22 1.21
C TRP A 530 14.01 35.14 2.40
N ASN A 531 14.58 34.62 3.49
CA ASN A 531 14.79 35.39 4.70
C ASN A 531 16.08 34.98 5.41
N PRO A 532 17.22 35.63 5.09
CA PRO A 532 18.54 35.25 5.62
C PRO A 532 18.76 35.66 7.08
N ASP A 533 17.94 36.57 7.62
CA ASP A 533 18.11 37.12 8.97
C ASP A 533 17.60 36.19 10.08
N ILE A 534 16.83 35.16 9.71
CA ILE A 534 16.27 34.19 10.66
C ILE A 534 17.31 33.12 10.98
N ASN A 535 17.52 32.85 12.28
CA ASN A 535 18.41 31.79 12.72
C ASN A 535 17.98 30.42 12.15
N VAL A 536 18.92 29.73 11.49
CA VAL A 536 18.71 28.42 10.84
C VAL A 536 18.13 27.35 11.79
N GLY A 537 18.41 27.45 13.09
CA GLY A 537 17.90 26.55 14.12
C GLY A 537 16.38 26.57 14.25
N VAL A 538 15.73 27.70 13.97
CA VAL A 538 14.26 27.79 13.93
C VAL A 538 13.71 26.87 12.84
N TRP A 539 14.30 26.94 11.64
CA TRP A 539 13.89 26.11 10.51
C TRP A 539 14.18 24.63 10.75
N ILE A 540 15.35 24.29 11.30
CA ILE A 540 15.66 22.92 11.71
C ILE A 540 14.58 22.38 12.66
N THR A 541 14.14 23.18 13.64
CA THR A 541 13.05 22.79 14.57
C THR A 541 11.75 22.51 13.84
N VAL A 542 11.34 23.42 12.93
CA VAL A 542 10.08 23.33 12.19
C VAL A 542 10.05 22.10 11.29
N PHE A 543 11.12 21.85 10.54
CA PHE A 543 11.20 20.68 9.65
C PHE A 543 11.30 19.36 10.44
N LEU A 544 12.04 19.34 11.55
CA LEU A 544 12.07 18.16 12.42
C LEU A 544 10.69 17.85 13.00
N LEU A 545 9.94 18.87 13.45
CA LEU A 545 8.58 18.70 13.94
C LEU A 545 7.65 18.16 12.83
N ALA A 546 7.77 18.66 11.60
CA ALA A 546 7.00 18.15 10.46
C ALA A 546 7.28 16.66 10.22
N ILE A 547 8.55 16.24 10.24
CA ILE A 547 8.93 14.83 10.09
C ILE A 547 8.39 13.97 11.24
N VAL A 548 8.46 14.48 12.49
CA VAL A 548 7.86 13.80 13.65
C VAL A 548 6.37 13.58 13.44
N ILE A 549 5.63 14.61 13.02
CA ILE A 549 4.18 14.54 12.79
C ILE A 549 3.86 13.49 11.71
N ILE A 550 4.60 13.46 10.60
CA ILE A 550 4.41 12.46 9.54
C ILE A 550 4.61 11.04 10.09
N ASN A 551 5.65 10.83 10.92
CA ASN A 551 5.96 9.53 11.50
C ASN A 551 4.98 9.08 12.59
N VAL A 552 4.18 9.99 13.18
CA VAL A 552 3.06 9.61 14.06
C VAL A 552 2.06 8.73 13.29
N PHE A 553 1.82 8.99 12.01
CA PHE A 553 0.92 8.21 11.16
C PHE A 553 1.54 6.89 10.64
N GLY A 554 2.75 6.56 11.12
CA GLY A 554 3.46 5.33 10.80
C GLY A 554 3.81 5.15 9.33
N VAL A 555 3.83 3.89 8.88
CA VAL A 555 4.20 3.53 7.50
C VAL A 555 3.31 4.19 6.45
N LEU A 556 2.02 4.37 6.74
CA LEU A 556 1.08 5.02 5.83
C LEU A 556 1.35 6.51 5.71
N GLY A 557 1.70 7.19 6.81
CA GLY A 557 2.14 8.58 6.79
C GLY A 557 3.32 8.79 5.87
N PHE A 558 4.37 7.96 6.03
CA PHE A 558 5.53 7.95 5.15
C PHE A 558 5.13 7.69 3.69
N ALA A 559 4.35 6.65 3.42
CA ALA A 559 4.04 6.22 2.07
C ALA A 559 3.18 7.23 1.28
N GLU A 560 2.20 7.87 1.92
CA GLU A 560 1.37 8.89 1.27
C GLU A 560 2.15 10.19 1.08
N GLU A 561 2.95 10.62 2.06
CA GLU A 561 3.81 11.79 1.91
C GLU A 561 4.80 11.60 0.76
N GLU A 562 5.52 10.47 0.74
CA GLU A 562 6.48 10.16 -0.31
C GLU A 562 5.81 10.07 -1.69
N PHE A 563 4.58 9.54 -1.76
CA PHE A 563 3.81 9.46 -3.00
C PHE A 563 3.55 10.86 -3.59
N TRP A 564 3.02 11.79 -2.78
CA TRP A 564 2.70 13.14 -3.25
C TRP A 564 3.95 13.99 -3.49
N ALA A 565 4.94 13.91 -2.59
CA ALA A 565 6.21 14.59 -2.75
C ALA A 565 6.93 14.12 -4.03
N SER A 566 6.99 12.81 -4.28
CA SER A 566 7.59 12.24 -5.51
C SER A 566 6.87 12.68 -6.77
N LEU A 567 5.54 12.75 -6.77
CA LEU A 567 4.79 13.23 -7.92
C LEU A 567 5.13 14.70 -8.25
N LEU A 568 5.20 15.55 -7.23
CA LEU A 568 5.54 16.97 -7.39
C LEU A 568 7.00 17.16 -7.83
N LYS A 569 7.94 16.45 -7.20
CA LYS A 569 9.37 16.41 -7.57
C LYS A 569 9.55 16.05 -9.03
N LEU A 570 8.90 14.96 -9.45
CA LEU A 570 8.95 14.45 -10.81
C LEU A 570 8.45 15.48 -11.82
N ALA A 571 7.29 16.08 -11.55
CA ALA A 571 6.73 17.11 -12.41
C ALA A 571 7.67 18.32 -12.54
N ALA A 572 8.26 18.78 -11.44
CA ALA A 572 9.19 19.91 -11.43
C ALA A 572 10.46 19.65 -12.25
N VAL A 573 11.06 18.46 -12.14
CA VAL A 573 12.24 18.09 -12.94
C VAL A 573 11.90 18.00 -14.43
N CYS A 574 10.75 17.43 -14.78
CA CYS A 574 10.28 17.42 -16.17
C CYS A 574 10.08 18.84 -16.73
N ILE A 575 9.48 19.74 -15.95
CA ILE A 575 9.34 21.15 -16.34
C ILE A 575 10.72 21.79 -16.52
N PHE A 576 11.65 21.57 -15.58
CA PHE A 576 13.00 22.10 -15.68
C PHE A 576 13.73 21.62 -16.95
N MET A 577 13.58 20.36 -17.37
CA MET A 577 14.20 19.86 -18.60
C MET A 577 13.65 20.57 -19.85
N VAL A 578 12.33 20.78 -19.91
CA VAL A 578 11.70 21.51 -21.04
C VAL A 578 12.16 22.97 -21.04
N VAL A 579 12.15 23.63 -19.89
CA VAL A 579 12.66 25.00 -19.74
C VAL A 579 14.14 25.05 -20.11
N GLY A 580 14.95 24.12 -19.61
CA GLY A 580 16.39 24.06 -19.89
C GLY A 580 16.68 23.92 -21.38
N LEU A 581 15.92 23.09 -22.11
CA LEU A 581 16.03 23.00 -23.57
C LEU A 581 15.74 24.33 -24.25
N ILE A 582 14.66 25.02 -23.84
CA ILE A 582 14.29 26.33 -24.39
C ILE A 582 15.40 27.35 -24.12
N LEU A 583 15.94 27.40 -22.90
CA LEU A 583 17.02 28.31 -22.51
C LEU A 583 18.32 28.03 -23.28
N VAL A 584 18.70 26.76 -23.43
CA VAL A 584 19.88 26.37 -24.24
C VAL A 584 19.76 26.83 -25.68
N CYS A 585 18.54 26.78 -26.25
CA CYS A 585 18.23 27.25 -27.60
C CYS A 585 18.14 28.79 -27.72
N GLY A 586 18.21 29.54 -26.62
CA GLY A 586 18.11 31.00 -26.62
C GLY A 586 16.69 31.56 -26.54
N GLY A 587 15.71 30.74 -26.16
CA GLY A 587 14.31 31.15 -26.00
C GLY A 587 14.01 31.83 -24.65
N GLY A 588 15.02 32.31 -23.93
CA GLY A 588 14.86 32.96 -22.64
C GLY A 588 14.33 34.40 -22.73
N PRO A 589 13.77 34.96 -21.64
CA PRO A 589 13.38 36.37 -21.56
C PRO A 589 14.54 37.32 -21.87
N SER A 590 14.25 38.46 -22.51
CA SER A 590 15.24 39.49 -22.89
C SER A 590 16.03 40.09 -21.71
N LYS A 591 15.51 39.99 -20.49
CA LYS A 591 16.16 40.46 -19.26
C LYS A 591 17.10 39.42 -18.62
N GLY A 592 17.11 38.18 -19.12
CA GLY A 592 17.97 37.10 -18.65
C GLY A 592 19.14 36.84 -19.60
N ILE A 593 20.11 36.03 -19.18
CA ILE A 593 21.33 35.77 -19.95
C ILE A 593 21.13 34.76 -21.11
N TYR A 594 20.00 34.06 -21.15
CA TYR A 594 19.68 33.03 -22.15
C TYR A 594 18.74 33.55 -23.26
N SER A 595 18.77 34.86 -23.56
CA SER A 595 17.97 35.48 -24.63
C SER A 595 18.54 35.26 -26.05
N GLU A 596 19.73 34.68 -26.14
CA GLU A 596 20.39 34.27 -27.37
C GLU A 596 20.84 32.82 -27.28
N TYR A 597 21.19 32.21 -28.42
CA TYR A 597 21.60 30.81 -28.46
C TYR A 597 22.78 30.55 -27.51
N TRP A 598 22.51 29.82 -26.42
CA TRP A 598 23.48 29.55 -25.36
C TRP A 598 24.34 28.33 -25.68
N GLY A 599 23.74 27.24 -26.17
CA GLY A 599 24.44 26.03 -26.59
C GLY A 599 25.30 25.42 -25.47
N ALA A 600 26.50 24.96 -25.83
CA ALA A 600 27.44 24.30 -24.92
C ALA A 600 28.64 25.18 -24.52
N ARG A 601 28.48 26.52 -24.50
CA ARG A 601 29.58 27.48 -24.23
C ARG A 601 30.41 27.12 -22.99
N LEU A 602 29.73 26.73 -21.91
CA LEU A 602 30.35 26.39 -20.62
C LEU A 602 31.22 25.12 -20.64
N TRP A 603 31.08 24.28 -21.68
CA TRP A 603 31.93 23.11 -21.89
C TRP A 603 33.26 23.47 -22.57
N TYR A 604 33.34 24.65 -23.19
CA TYR A 604 34.56 25.16 -23.81
C TYR A 604 35.26 26.18 -22.90
N ASP A 605 34.51 27.08 -22.27
CA ASP A 605 35.02 28.11 -21.36
C ASP A 605 34.09 28.26 -20.14
N PRO A 606 34.53 28.01 -18.89
CA PRO A 606 35.90 27.77 -18.43
C PRO A 606 36.46 26.36 -18.76
N GLY A 607 35.63 25.47 -19.31
CA GLY A 607 36.04 24.16 -19.81
C GLY A 607 35.29 22.98 -19.18
N ALA A 608 35.28 21.86 -19.91
CA ALA A 608 34.50 20.66 -19.60
C ALA A 608 34.98 19.90 -18.33
N PHE A 609 36.29 19.86 -18.08
CA PHE A 609 36.92 19.08 -17.01
C PHE A 609 37.69 20.00 -16.05
N LYS A 610 37.02 20.46 -15.00
CA LYS A 610 37.67 21.23 -13.93
C LYS A 610 38.45 20.27 -13.02
N ASN A 611 39.67 20.66 -12.65
CA ASN A 611 40.61 19.85 -11.84
C ASN A 611 41.02 18.49 -12.47
N GLY A 612 40.81 18.30 -13.78
CA GLY A 612 41.24 17.10 -14.52
C GLY A 612 40.75 15.78 -13.92
N PHE A 613 41.59 14.74 -13.98
CA PHE A 613 41.26 13.40 -13.45
C PHE A 613 40.94 13.40 -11.95
N LYS A 614 41.61 14.27 -11.17
CA LYS A 614 41.35 14.42 -9.74
C LYS A 614 39.96 15.00 -9.48
N GLY A 615 39.46 15.85 -10.37
CA GLY A 615 38.07 16.31 -10.39
C GLY A 615 37.10 15.15 -10.55
N ILE A 616 37.32 14.27 -11.53
CA ILE A 616 36.53 13.03 -11.75
C ILE A 616 36.51 12.16 -10.49
N CYS A 617 37.66 11.84 -9.92
CA CYS A 617 37.70 11.02 -8.71
C CYS A 617 36.95 11.65 -7.51
N SER A 618 36.87 12.99 -7.45
CA SER A 618 36.26 13.71 -6.31
C SER A 618 34.73 13.78 -6.35
N VAL A 619 34.11 13.50 -7.51
CA VAL A 619 32.66 13.67 -7.71
C VAL A 619 31.88 12.38 -7.46
N PHE A 620 32.52 11.21 -7.54
CA PHE A 620 31.86 9.91 -7.34
C PHE A 620 31.09 9.79 -6.01
N VAL A 621 31.64 10.30 -4.89
CA VAL A 621 30.94 10.22 -3.59
C VAL A 621 29.71 11.12 -3.54
N THR A 622 29.77 12.30 -4.16
CA THR A 622 28.58 13.17 -4.30
C THR A 622 27.52 12.51 -5.17
N ALA A 623 27.93 11.85 -6.26
CA ALA A 623 27.02 11.06 -7.09
C ALA A 623 26.44 9.86 -6.33
N ALA A 624 27.25 9.15 -5.53
CA ALA A 624 26.79 8.04 -4.69
C ALA A 624 25.75 8.51 -3.67
N PHE A 625 26.01 9.63 -3.00
CA PHE A 625 25.05 10.23 -2.08
C PHE A 625 23.75 10.60 -2.78
N ALA A 626 23.80 11.16 -4.00
CA ALA A 626 22.60 11.49 -4.76
C ALA A 626 21.78 10.25 -5.15
N PHE A 627 22.41 9.13 -5.51
CA PHE A 627 21.71 7.89 -5.83
C PHE A 627 21.26 7.06 -4.61
N SER A 628 21.73 7.38 -3.40
CA SER A 628 21.33 6.73 -2.15
C SER A 628 19.81 6.80 -1.94
N GLY A 629 19.24 5.77 -1.31
CA GLY A 629 17.79 5.65 -1.12
C GLY A 629 17.08 4.91 -2.25
N THR A 630 17.76 4.68 -3.37
CA THR A 630 17.26 3.81 -4.43
C THR A 630 16.95 2.39 -3.93
N GLU A 631 17.81 1.87 -3.06
CA GLU A 631 17.70 0.54 -2.47
C GLU A 631 16.57 0.41 -1.43
N LEU A 632 15.95 1.52 -1.00
CA LEU A 632 14.80 1.50 -0.08
C LEU A 632 13.63 0.69 -0.63
N VAL A 633 13.51 0.58 -1.96
CA VAL A 633 12.49 -0.28 -2.59
C VAL A 633 12.62 -1.74 -2.14
N GLY A 634 13.83 -2.22 -1.85
CA GLY A 634 14.08 -3.55 -1.32
C GLY A 634 13.69 -3.71 0.15
N LEU A 635 13.72 -2.63 0.93
CA LEU A 635 13.24 -2.63 2.32
C LEU A 635 11.72 -2.55 2.38
N ALA A 636 11.13 -1.69 1.55
CA ALA A 636 9.68 -1.55 1.37
C ALA A 636 9.02 -2.82 0.81
N ALA A 637 9.79 -3.67 0.12
CA ALA A 637 9.32 -4.97 -0.34
C ALA A 637 8.81 -5.85 0.80
N ALA A 638 9.38 -5.78 2.00
CA ALA A 638 8.91 -6.55 3.15
C ALA A 638 7.49 -6.13 3.63
N GLU A 639 7.08 -4.89 3.34
CA GLU A 639 5.81 -4.29 3.77
C GLU A 639 4.78 -4.18 2.63
N ALA A 640 5.11 -4.71 1.44
CA ALA A 640 4.18 -4.75 0.32
C ALA A 640 3.19 -5.91 0.46
N GLU A 641 1.95 -5.71 0.00
CA GLU A 641 0.92 -6.76 -0.01
C GLU A 641 1.29 -7.92 -0.95
N ASN A 642 1.83 -7.59 -2.14
CA ASN A 642 2.31 -8.58 -3.10
C ASN A 642 3.65 -8.15 -3.75
N PRO A 643 4.77 -8.39 -3.06
CA PRO A 643 6.12 -8.06 -3.54
C PRO A 643 6.43 -8.68 -4.91
N ALA A 644 6.03 -9.94 -5.16
CA ALA A 644 6.31 -10.62 -6.42
C ALA A 644 5.66 -9.95 -7.64
N LYS A 645 4.54 -9.26 -7.45
CA LYS A 645 3.86 -8.50 -8.50
C LYS A 645 4.31 -7.03 -8.54
N ALA A 646 4.44 -6.38 -7.39
CA ALA A 646 4.69 -4.94 -7.31
C ALA A 646 6.18 -4.57 -7.51
N LEU A 647 7.09 -5.40 -6.99
CA LEU A 647 8.52 -5.09 -6.95
C LEU A 647 9.17 -5.08 -8.35
N PRO A 648 8.90 -6.04 -9.27
CA PRO A 648 9.47 -6.02 -10.61
C PRO A 648 9.19 -4.75 -11.40
N GLY A 649 7.96 -4.22 -11.31
CA GLY A 649 7.60 -2.96 -11.98
C GLY A 649 8.35 -1.77 -11.38
N ALA A 650 8.45 -1.70 -10.05
CA ALA A 650 9.20 -0.64 -9.37
C ALA A 650 10.71 -0.67 -9.73
N ILE A 651 11.31 -1.85 -9.88
CA ILE A 651 12.72 -2.00 -10.29
C ILE A 651 12.94 -1.52 -11.73
N LYS A 652 12.07 -1.87 -12.67
CA LYS A 652 12.21 -1.43 -14.07
C LYS A 652 12.17 0.09 -14.20
N GLN A 653 11.34 0.75 -13.39
CA GLN A 653 11.21 2.21 -13.38
C GLN A 653 12.50 2.95 -12.96
N VAL A 654 13.41 2.28 -12.25
CA VAL A 654 14.72 2.85 -11.88
C VAL A 654 15.52 3.28 -13.11
N PHE A 655 15.41 2.57 -14.24
CA PHE A 655 16.05 2.95 -15.50
C PHE A 655 15.67 4.36 -15.96
N TRP A 656 14.36 4.63 -15.98
CA TRP A 656 13.82 5.91 -16.41
C TRP A 656 14.20 7.04 -15.45
N ARG A 657 14.24 6.75 -14.15
CA ARG A 657 14.71 7.70 -13.15
C ARG A 657 16.17 8.09 -13.35
N ILE A 658 17.06 7.12 -13.57
CA ILE A 658 18.50 7.39 -13.84
C ILE A 658 18.64 8.21 -15.12
N THR A 659 17.94 7.82 -16.17
CA THR A 659 18.09 8.42 -17.50
C THR A 659 17.51 9.83 -17.57
N LEU A 660 16.26 10.02 -17.13
CA LEU A 660 15.59 11.31 -17.27
C LEU A 660 16.10 12.33 -16.26
N PHE A 661 16.22 11.98 -14.97
CA PHE A 661 16.49 13.00 -13.94
C PHE A 661 17.99 13.26 -13.79
N TYR A 662 18.77 12.19 -13.66
CA TYR A 662 20.21 12.33 -13.41
C TYR A 662 20.98 12.65 -14.69
N ILE A 663 20.77 11.90 -15.77
CA ILE A 663 21.56 12.11 -16.99
C ILE A 663 21.09 13.37 -17.73
N VAL A 664 19.81 13.45 -18.11
CA VAL A 664 19.30 14.60 -18.88
C VAL A 664 19.21 15.87 -18.02
N GLY A 665 18.71 15.77 -16.79
CA GLY A 665 18.63 16.92 -15.88
C GLY A 665 19.99 17.55 -15.58
N LEU A 666 21.01 16.74 -15.26
CA LEU A 666 22.36 17.27 -14.97
C LEU A 666 23.11 17.70 -16.23
N LEU A 667 22.79 17.14 -17.40
CA LEU A 667 23.28 17.67 -18.68
C LEU A 667 22.83 19.13 -18.84
N PHE A 668 21.55 19.45 -18.61
CA PHE A 668 21.08 20.83 -18.67
C PHE A 668 21.71 21.73 -17.62
N VAL A 669 21.92 21.22 -16.40
CA VAL A 669 22.69 21.96 -15.37
C VAL A 669 24.10 22.29 -15.89
N GLY A 670 24.81 21.32 -16.47
CA GLY A 670 26.15 21.53 -17.01
C GLY A 670 26.19 22.41 -18.26
N LEU A 671 25.07 22.57 -18.98
CA LEU A 671 24.95 23.48 -20.11
C LEU A 671 24.63 24.92 -19.67
N LEU A 672 23.86 25.09 -18.59
CA LEU A 672 23.32 26.39 -18.18
C LEU A 672 24.15 27.07 -17.09
N VAL A 673 24.73 26.32 -16.14
CA VAL A 673 25.39 26.89 -14.95
C VAL A 673 26.90 26.74 -15.04
N SER A 674 27.63 27.85 -14.82
CA SER A 674 29.10 27.83 -14.87
C SER A 674 29.69 27.07 -13.68
N SER A 675 30.73 26.26 -13.93
CA SER A 675 31.48 25.56 -12.87
C SER A 675 32.33 26.48 -11.98
N THR A 676 32.45 27.76 -12.33
CA THR A 676 33.16 28.79 -11.57
C THR A 676 32.21 29.75 -10.83
N ASP A 677 30.92 29.45 -10.78
CA ASP A 677 29.94 30.31 -10.11
C ASP A 677 30.10 30.26 -8.58
N ASP A 678 30.30 31.42 -7.95
CA ASP A 678 30.54 31.56 -6.51
C ASP A 678 29.32 31.22 -5.65
N ARG A 679 28.13 31.11 -6.25
CA ARG A 679 26.88 30.73 -5.55
C ARG A 679 26.75 29.22 -5.36
N LEU A 680 27.58 28.42 -6.05
CA LEU A 680 27.54 26.97 -5.94
C LEU A 680 28.00 26.48 -4.57
N LEU A 681 27.43 25.38 -4.10
CA LEU A 681 27.81 24.74 -2.85
C LEU A 681 29.31 24.37 -2.85
N GLY A 682 30.07 24.92 -1.90
CA GLY A 682 31.52 24.70 -1.78
C GLY A 682 32.39 25.72 -2.52
N ALA A 683 31.80 26.70 -3.22
CA ALA A 683 32.54 27.75 -3.90
C ALA A 683 32.99 28.88 -2.96
N ASN A 684 32.17 29.25 -1.97
CA ASN A 684 32.48 30.31 -1.02
C ASN A 684 32.17 29.91 0.45
N PRO A 685 33.18 29.79 1.34
CA PRO A 685 32.98 29.49 2.76
C PRO A 685 32.24 30.57 3.56
N PHE A 686 32.13 31.80 3.03
CA PHE A 686 31.53 32.96 3.69
C PHE A 686 30.09 33.25 3.25
N ILE A 687 29.58 32.56 2.22
CA ILE A 687 28.19 32.70 1.76
C ILE A 687 27.33 31.63 2.44
N ASN A 688 26.51 32.04 3.40
CA ASN A 688 25.61 31.16 4.17
C ASN A 688 24.39 30.63 3.38
N VAL A 689 24.21 31.04 2.11
CA VAL A 689 23.10 30.60 1.25
C VAL A 689 23.66 29.98 -0.03
N ALA A 690 24.08 28.71 0.04
CA ALA A 690 24.48 27.95 -1.14
C ALA A 690 23.26 27.73 -2.05
N ALA A 691 23.34 28.17 -3.30
CA ALA A 691 22.23 28.07 -4.25
C ALA A 691 22.33 26.78 -5.06
N SER A 692 21.19 26.08 -5.18
CA SER A 692 21.06 24.96 -6.09
C SER A 692 21.30 25.41 -7.54
N PRO A 693 22.05 24.65 -8.38
CA PRO A 693 22.20 24.96 -9.80
C PRO A 693 20.87 25.11 -10.54
N PHE A 694 19.82 24.40 -10.13
CA PHE A 694 18.49 24.52 -10.73
C PHE A 694 17.86 25.90 -10.47
N VAL A 695 18.12 26.46 -9.29
CA VAL A 695 17.67 27.80 -8.88
C VAL A 695 18.52 28.88 -9.54
N ILE A 696 19.84 28.65 -9.65
CA ILE A 696 20.76 29.55 -10.35
C ILE A 696 20.33 29.70 -11.82
N ALA A 697 20.11 28.59 -12.53
CA ALA A 697 19.65 28.62 -13.91
C ALA A 697 18.32 29.40 -14.07
N ALA A 698 17.36 29.19 -13.17
CA ALA A 698 16.09 29.92 -13.16
C ALA A 698 16.26 31.43 -12.95
N LYS A 699 17.13 31.81 -12.01
CA LYS A 699 17.41 33.21 -11.67
C LYS A 699 18.12 33.93 -12.80
N ASP A 700 19.14 33.31 -13.37
CA ASP A 700 19.92 33.87 -14.47
C ASP A 700 19.11 33.97 -15.77
N ALA A 701 18.10 33.11 -15.94
CA ALA A 701 17.12 33.22 -17.00
C ALA A 701 16.16 34.41 -16.83
N GLY A 702 16.10 35.03 -15.65
CA GLY A 702 15.13 36.09 -15.36
C GLY A 702 13.68 35.62 -15.33
N LEU A 703 13.42 34.31 -15.17
CA LEU A 703 12.05 33.78 -15.11
C LEU A 703 11.35 34.25 -13.82
N ILE A 704 10.19 34.88 -13.97
CA ILE A 704 9.48 35.49 -12.84
C ILE A 704 8.97 34.39 -11.90
N ARG A 705 9.46 34.39 -10.64
CA ARG A 705 9.07 33.47 -9.55
C ARG A 705 9.44 32.00 -9.74
N TYR A 706 10.08 31.62 -10.85
CA TYR A 706 10.45 30.23 -11.12
C TYR A 706 11.58 29.73 -10.22
N ASP A 707 12.53 30.61 -9.88
CA ASP A 707 13.56 30.40 -8.87
C ASP A 707 12.97 30.02 -7.50
N SER A 708 11.94 30.75 -7.07
CA SER A 708 11.23 30.50 -5.81
C SER A 708 10.41 29.21 -5.87
N PHE A 709 9.81 28.89 -7.02
CA PHE A 709 9.17 27.59 -7.24
C PHE A 709 10.17 26.45 -7.09
N MET A 710 11.36 26.54 -7.69
CA MET A 710 12.39 25.50 -7.55
C MET A 710 12.86 25.34 -6.11
N ASN A 711 13.09 26.43 -5.37
CA ASN A 711 13.43 26.32 -3.94
C ASN A 711 12.31 25.68 -3.11
N PHE A 712 11.04 25.97 -3.41
CA PHE A 712 9.91 25.31 -2.75
C PHE A 712 9.91 23.79 -3.01
N ILE A 713 10.19 23.36 -4.24
CA ILE A 713 10.35 21.93 -4.58
C ILE A 713 11.51 21.30 -3.81
N ILE A 714 12.63 22.01 -3.68
CA ILE A 714 13.78 21.54 -2.91
C ILE A 714 13.39 21.30 -1.44
N LEU A 715 12.65 22.22 -0.82
CA LEU A 715 12.17 22.03 0.56
C LEU A 715 11.30 20.77 0.72
N ILE A 716 10.36 20.54 -0.19
CA ILE A 716 9.52 19.33 -0.19
C ILE A 716 10.40 18.07 -0.36
N SER A 717 11.39 18.14 -1.24
CA SER A 717 12.30 17.02 -1.51
C SER A 717 13.13 16.65 -0.28
N VAL A 718 13.61 17.66 0.44
CA VAL A 718 14.44 17.49 1.65
C VAL A 718 13.63 16.89 2.80
N ILE A 719 12.37 17.31 3.00
CA ILE A 719 11.46 16.68 3.99
C ILE A 719 11.25 15.20 3.64
N SER A 720 11.00 14.89 2.37
CA SER A 720 10.77 13.52 1.91
C SER A 720 11.99 12.62 2.12
N ILE A 721 13.21 13.06 1.79
CA ILE A 721 14.42 12.27 2.08
C ILE A 721 14.69 12.16 3.58
N GLY A 722 14.45 13.22 4.35
CA GLY A 722 14.54 13.15 5.82
C GLY A 722 13.59 12.09 6.40
N ASN A 723 12.35 12.05 5.90
CA ASN A 723 11.37 11.04 6.27
C ASN A 723 11.75 9.63 5.82
N SER A 724 12.33 9.50 4.62
CA SER A 724 12.93 8.25 4.12
C SER A 724 14.08 7.75 5.01
N GLY A 725 14.87 8.66 5.59
CA GLY A 725 15.88 8.32 6.58
C GLY A 725 15.30 7.75 7.87
N VAL A 726 14.21 8.35 8.39
CA VAL A 726 13.51 7.80 9.54
C VAL A 726 12.91 6.42 9.20
N TYR A 727 12.30 6.28 8.02
CA TYR A 727 11.73 5.02 7.54
C TYR A 727 12.79 3.92 7.45
N GLY A 728 13.88 4.16 6.71
CA GLY A 728 14.96 3.21 6.47
C GLY A 728 15.71 2.84 7.73
N GLY A 729 16.18 3.85 8.49
CA GLY A 729 16.96 3.64 9.71
C GLY A 729 16.18 2.87 10.78
N SER A 730 14.91 3.20 11.00
CA SER A 730 14.09 2.57 12.06
C SER A 730 13.82 1.09 11.76
N ARG A 731 13.54 0.73 10.51
CA ARG A 731 13.29 -0.66 10.09
C ARG A 731 14.53 -1.52 10.13
N THR A 732 15.66 -0.99 9.68
CA THR A 732 16.93 -1.71 9.77
C THR A 732 17.34 -1.91 11.23
N LEU A 733 17.18 -0.92 12.09
CA LEU A 733 17.48 -1.06 13.52
C LEU A 733 16.56 -2.09 14.21
N THR A 734 15.29 -2.12 13.81
CA THR A 734 14.32 -3.11 14.31
C THR A 734 14.70 -4.52 13.87
N ALA A 735 15.01 -4.70 12.58
CA ALA A 735 15.43 -5.99 12.05
C ALA A 735 16.76 -6.48 12.67
N LEU A 736 17.68 -5.56 12.98
CA LEU A 736 18.90 -5.88 13.75
C LEU A 736 18.53 -6.40 15.15
N ALA A 737 17.57 -5.78 15.82
CA ALA A 737 17.12 -6.20 17.15
C ALA A 737 16.44 -7.58 17.12
N GLU A 738 15.62 -7.85 16.11
CA GLU A 738 14.97 -9.16 15.87
C GLU A 738 16.02 -10.27 15.67
N GLN A 739 17.12 -9.99 14.98
CA GLN A 739 18.23 -10.94 14.77
C GLN A 739 19.22 -11.03 15.95
N GLY A 740 18.96 -10.30 17.04
CA GLY A 740 19.82 -10.25 18.22
C GLY A 740 21.15 -9.51 17.99
N TYR A 741 21.18 -8.61 17.01
CA TYR A 741 22.29 -7.71 16.69
C TYR A 741 22.16 -6.31 17.31
N ALA A 742 20.99 -5.99 17.86
CA ALA A 742 20.74 -4.78 18.63
C ALA A 742 19.91 -5.10 19.90
N PRO A 743 19.87 -4.20 20.90
CA PRO A 743 19.07 -4.40 22.11
C PRO A 743 17.59 -4.68 21.81
N LYS A 744 16.99 -5.64 22.54
CA LYS A 744 15.60 -6.10 22.32
C LYS A 744 14.54 -5.00 22.40
N ILE A 745 14.83 -3.87 23.05
CA ILE A 745 13.93 -2.71 23.08
C ILE A 745 13.59 -2.20 21.68
N PHE A 746 14.52 -2.30 20.74
CA PHE A 746 14.34 -1.85 19.35
C PHE A 746 13.53 -2.83 18.49
N ALA A 747 13.29 -4.06 18.96
CA ALA A 747 12.39 -5.02 18.30
C ALA A 747 10.90 -4.72 18.59
N TYR A 748 10.62 -3.68 19.38
CA TYR A 748 9.26 -3.28 19.70
C TYR A 748 8.56 -2.67 18.50
N ILE A 749 7.48 -3.30 18.07
CA ILE A 749 6.55 -2.79 17.07
C ILE A 749 5.19 -2.60 17.73
N ASP A 750 4.64 -1.41 17.58
CA ASP A 750 3.33 -1.08 18.12
C ASP A 750 2.18 -1.59 17.24
N ARG A 751 0.94 -1.46 17.71
CA ARG A 751 -0.25 -1.92 17.00
C ARG A 751 -0.42 -1.25 15.63
N SER A 752 -0.05 0.02 15.47
CA SER A 752 -0.05 0.68 14.15
C SER A 752 1.00 0.16 13.18
N GLY A 753 1.90 -0.73 13.63
CA GLY A 753 3.03 -1.22 12.85
C GLY A 753 4.22 -0.26 12.85
N ARG A 754 4.31 0.64 13.85
CA ARG A 754 5.44 1.56 13.99
C ARG A 754 6.54 0.89 14.83
N PRO A 755 7.79 0.86 14.35
CA PRO A 755 8.94 0.46 15.17
C PRO A 755 9.30 1.59 16.16
N LEU A 756 8.44 1.81 17.17
CA LEU A 756 8.35 3.04 17.96
C LEU A 756 9.71 3.50 18.52
N PHE A 757 10.41 2.63 19.26
CA PHE A 757 11.68 3.00 19.88
C PHE A 757 12.79 3.20 18.85
N SER A 758 12.77 2.45 17.75
CA SER A 758 13.73 2.62 16.66
C SER A 758 13.49 3.95 15.92
N THR A 759 12.22 4.30 15.66
CA THR A 759 11.83 5.59 15.08
C THR A 759 12.25 6.75 15.97
N ILE A 760 11.99 6.68 17.28
CA ILE A 760 12.43 7.71 18.25
C ILE A 760 13.95 7.84 18.25
N ALA A 761 14.69 6.74 18.24
CA ALA A 761 16.15 6.78 18.20
C ALA A 761 16.66 7.52 16.96
N ILE A 762 16.14 7.23 15.77
CA ILE A 762 16.55 7.94 14.54
C ILE A 762 16.14 9.41 14.57
N LEU A 763 14.93 9.74 15.05
CA LEU A 763 14.48 11.13 15.17
C LEU A 763 15.38 11.97 16.10
N VAL A 764 15.87 11.38 17.20
CA VAL A 764 16.80 12.05 18.12
C VAL A 764 18.13 12.38 17.44
N PHE A 765 18.60 11.55 16.50
CA PHE A 765 19.78 11.90 15.69
C PHE A 765 19.56 13.13 14.80
N GLY A 766 18.32 13.47 14.45
CA GLY A 766 17.98 14.71 13.76
C GLY A 766 18.42 15.97 14.53
N CYS A 767 18.50 15.91 15.86
CA CYS A 767 19.02 17.01 16.69
C CYS A 767 20.50 17.32 16.41
N LEU A 768 21.27 16.44 15.78
CA LEU A 768 22.63 16.75 15.33
C LEU A 768 22.65 17.89 14.29
N GLY A 769 21.53 18.20 13.64
CA GLY A 769 21.42 19.35 12.75
C GLY A 769 21.74 20.68 13.45
N TYR A 770 21.49 20.80 14.77
CA TYR A 770 21.81 22.01 15.54
C TYR A 770 23.31 22.26 15.70
N VAL A 771 24.17 21.29 15.39
CA VAL A 771 25.63 21.52 15.34
C VAL A 771 25.97 22.62 14.32
N ASN A 772 25.12 22.83 13.31
CA ASN A 772 25.27 23.91 12.35
C ASN A 772 25.10 25.33 12.93
N LEU A 773 24.68 25.46 14.19
CA LEU A 773 24.66 26.75 14.91
C LEU A 773 26.05 27.18 15.40
N SER A 774 27.02 26.26 15.42
CA SER A 774 28.42 26.56 15.72
C SER A 774 29.13 27.15 14.51
N ALA A 775 30.15 28.00 14.74
CA ALA A 775 31.06 28.45 13.69
C ALA A 775 31.79 27.29 12.96
N THR A 776 31.92 26.13 13.62
CA THR A 776 32.50 24.90 13.05
C THR A 776 31.46 23.97 12.40
N GLY A 777 30.19 24.37 12.37
CA GLY A 777 29.06 23.59 11.84
C GLY A 777 29.28 23.01 10.44
N PRO A 778 29.69 23.82 9.44
CA PRO A 778 29.96 23.34 8.08
C PRO A 778 31.05 22.27 8.01
N VAL A 779 32.08 22.36 8.88
CA VAL A 779 33.13 21.34 8.94
C VAL A 779 32.53 20.01 9.39
N VAL A 780 31.76 20.00 10.48
CA VAL A 780 31.11 18.78 10.98
C VAL A 780 30.14 18.21 9.94
N PHE A 781 29.43 19.06 9.20
CA PHE A 781 28.55 18.66 8.11
C PHE A 781 29.29 17.91 6.99
N ASP A 782 30.46 18.38 6.57
CA ASP A 782 31.26 17.67 5.56
C ASP A 782 31.68 16.27 6.02
N TRP A 783 32.07 16.13 7.29
CA TRP A 783 32.42 14.83 7.87
C TRP A 783 31.23 13.86 7.86
N LEU A 784 30.04 14.36 8.20
CA LEU A 784 28.80 13.58 8.18
C LEU A 784 28.39 13.17 6.74
N LEU A 785 28.47 14.10 5.78
CA LEU A 785 28.21 13.82 4.37
C LEU A 785 29.13 12.73 3.81
N ALA A 786 30.43 12.83 4.05
CA ALA A 786 31.42 11.88 3.55
C ALA A 786 31.23 10.48 4.14
N LEU A 787 30.88 10.40 5.43
CA LEU A 787 30.56 9.14 6.10
C LEU A 787 29.33 8.47 5.46
N SER A 788 28.29 9.25 5.13
CA SER A 788 27.07 8.73 4.49
C SER A 788 27.28 8.23 3.06
N GLY A 789 27.95 9.01 2.20
CA GLY A 789 28.15 8.64 0.80
C GLY A 789 29.01 7.39 0.61
N LEU A 790 30.05 7.23 1.43
CA LEU A 790 30.93 6.06 1.38
C LEU A 790 30.25 4.80 1.98
N ALA A 791 29.38 4.98 2.99
CA ALA A 791 28.58 3.89 3.55
C ALA A 791 27.64 3.24 2.51
N ALA A 792 27.05 4.02 1.60
CA ALA A 792 26.17 3.51 0.54
C ALA A 792 26.91 2.54 -0.40
N LEU A 793 28.17 2.83 -0.74
CA LEU A 793 28.99 1.98 -1.62
C LEU A 793 29.23 0.59 -1.03
N PHE A 794 29.51 0.48 0.28
CA PHE A 794 29.66 -0.81 0.95
C PHE A 794 28.35 -1.62 0.94
N THR A 795 27.23 -0.94 1.15
CA THR A 795 25.89 -1.55 1.09
C THR A 795 25.62 -2.12 -0.30
N TRP A 796 25.84 -1.34 -1.36
CA TRP A 796 25.64 -1.78 -2.74
C TRP A 796 26.61 -2.89 -3.16
N GLY A 797 27.87 -2.82 -2.72
CA GLY A 797 28.87 -3.85 -2.98
C GLY A 797 28.46 -5.18 -2.35
N SER A 798 27.90 -5.12 -1.14
CA SER A 798 27.37 -6.27 -0.42
C SER A 798 26.15 -6.87 -1.11
N ILE A 799 25.26 -6.04 -1.68
CA ILE A 799 24.13 -6.52 -2.50
C ILE A 799 24.64 -7.30 -3.72
N CYS A 800 25.57 -6.73 -4.48
CA CYS A 800 26.13 -7.39 -5.65
C CYS A 800 26.83 -8.70 -5.28
N LEU A 801 27.64 -8.70 -4.22
CA LEU A 801 28.34 -9.88 -3.74
C LEU A 801 27.36 -10.97 -3.25
N ALA A 802 26.32 -10.59 -2.50
CA ALA A 802 25.28 -11.50 -2.04
C ALA A 802 24.56 -12.15 -3.22
N HIS A 803 24.23 -11.39 -4.26
CA HIS A 803 23.57 -11.92 -5.46
C HIS A 803 24.46 -12.88 -6.25
N ILE A 804 25.75 -12.56 -6.42
CA ILE A 804 26.73 -13.47 -7.06
C ILE A 804 26.77 -14.79 -6.29
N ARG A 805 26.90 -14.71 -4.97
CA ARG A 805 27.01 -15.91 -4.11
C ARG A 805 25.72 -16.71 -4.04
N PHE A 806 24.57 -16.05 -4.02
CA PHE A 806 23.26 -16.67 -4.16
C PHE A 806 23.19 -17.51 -5.44
N ARG A 807 23.52 -16.93 -6.60
CA ARG A 807 23.48 -17.63 -7.89
C ARG A 807 24.44 -18.82 -7.97
N ILE A 808 25.62 -18.72 -7.35
CA ILE A 808 26.57 -19.84 -7.25
C ILE A 808 26.01 -20.96 -6.37
N ALA A 809 25.48 -20.64 -5.19
CA ALA A 809 24.88 -21.63 -4.29
C ALA A 809 23.62 -22.27 -4.88
N TRP A 810 22.79 -21.48 -5.57
CA TRP A 810 21.60 -21.95 -6.28
C TRP A 810 21.94 -23.06 -7.27
N LYS A 811 22.93 -22.82 -8.13
CA LYS A 811 23.42 -23.82 -9.09
C LYS A 811 24.05 -25.02 -8.39
N HIS A 812 24.82 -24.79 -7.32
CA HIS A 812 25.46 -25.87 -6.56
C HIS A 812 24.45 -26.84 -5.93
N GLN A 813 23.27 -26.35 -5.55
CA GLN A 813 22.20 -27.16 -4.96
C GLN A 813 21.25 -27.79 -5.99
N GLY A 814 21.61 -27.73 -7.29
CA GLY A 814 20.85 -28.38 -8.36
C GLY A 814 19.67 -27.56 -8.89
N HIS A 815 19.46 -26.34 -8.41
CA HIS A 815 18.38 -25.49 -8.89
C HIS A 815 18.70 -24.86 -10.25
N THR A 816 17.65 -24.66 -11.03
CA THR A 816 17.70 -24.03 -12.34
C THR A 816 17.33 -22.55 -12.28
N LEU A 817 17.68 -21.78 -13.31
CA LEU A 817 17.31 -20.36 -13.35
C LEU A 817 15.81 -20.17 -13.59
N ASP A 818 15.08 -21.18 -14.05
CA ASP A 818 13.64 -21.07 -14.34
C ASP A 818 12.78 -21.09 -13.08
N GLU A 819 13.37 -21.54 -11.96
CA GLU A 819 12.82 -21.46 -10.61
C GLU A 819 12.94 -20.06 -9.99
N ILE A 820 13.46 -19.07 -10.74
CA ILE A 820 13.57 -17.68 -10.29
C ILE A 820 12.50 -16.82 -10.99
N PRO A 821 11.51 -16.27 -10.24
CA PRO A 821 10.38 -15.52 -10.80
C PRO A 821 10.79 -14.25 -11.54
N PHE A 822 11.70 -13.49 -10.95
CA PHE A 822 12.22 -12.24 -11.48
C PHE A 822 13.73 -12.34 -11.59
N LYS A 823 14.25 -12.24 -12.81
CA LYS A 823 15.68 -12.37 -13.10
C LYS A 823 16.29 -10.98 -13.33
N ALA A 824 17.43 -10.71 -12.72
CA ALA A 824 18.23 -9.52 -12.99
C ALA A 824 18.53 -9.41 -14.50
N MET A 825 18.42 -8.21 -15.08
CA MET A 825 18.49 -8.02 -16.54
C MET A 825 19.78 -8.59 -17.16
N PHE A 826 20.92 -8.31 -16.55
CA PHE A 826 22.23 -8.81 -16.97
C PHE A 826 22.71 -10.00 -16.14
N GLY A 827 21.81 -10.62 -15.36
CA GLY A 827 22.12 -11.73 -14.47
C GLY A 827 23.30 -11.44 -13.53
N VAL A 828 24.17 -12.43 -13.36
CA VAL A 828 25.37 -12.34 -12.50
C VAL A 828 26.42 -11.40 -13.06
N TRP A 829 26.53 -11.28 -14.39
CA TRP A 829 27.50 -10.39 -15.03
C TRP A 829 27.24 -8.92 -14.67
N GLY A 830 25.98 -8.52 -14.56
CA GLY A 830 25.61 -7.20 -14.05
C GLY A 830 26.11 -6.96 -12.63
N SER A 831 26.02 -7.96 -11.74
CA SER A 831 26.54 -7.85 -10.38
C SER A 831 28.06 -7.80 -10.31
N TYR A 832 28.77 -8.52 -11.18
CA TYR A 832 30.23 -8.36 -11.29
C TYR A 832 30.61 -6.96 -11.77
N ALA A 833 29.95 -6.45 -12.81
CA ALA A 833 30.19 -5.10 -13.30
C ALA A 833 29.93 -4.04 -12.21
N GLY A 834 28.79 -4.15 -11.49
CA GLY A 834 28.48 -3.28 -10.36
C GLY A 834 29.53 -3.35 -9.25
N LEU A 835 29.95 -4.56 -8.85
CA LEU A 835 30.96 -4.75 -7.81
C LEU A 835 32.33 -4.18 -8.22
N ILE A 836 32.75 -4.37 -9.47
CA ILE A 836 34.00 -3.82 -10.01
C ILE A 836 33.96 -2.29 -9.98
N LEU A 837 32.87 -1.68 -10.45
CA LEU A 837 32.70 -0.22 -10.41
C LEU A 837 32.77 0.33 -8.98
N ILE A 838 32.15 -0.35 -8.01
CA ILE A 838 32.24 0.03 -6.60
C ILE A 838 33.69 0.00 -6.11
N VAL A 839 34.45 -1.06 -6.43
CA VAL A 839 35.87 -1.16 -6.07
C VAL A 839 36.68 -0.03 -6.72
N LEU A 840 36.44 0.27 -7.99
CA LEU A 840 37.11 1.38 -8.68
C LEU A 840 36.80 2.73 -8.04
N VAL A 841 35.54 2.97 -7.63
CA VAL A 841 35.15 4.19 -6.91
C VAL A 841 35.83 4.26 -5.54
N LEU A 842 35.93 3.15 -4.80
CA LEU A 842 36.66 3.10 -3.53
C LEU A 842 38.16 3.40 -3.69
N ILE A 843 38.77 2.97 -4.80
CA ILE A 843 40.15 3.30 -5.17
C ILE A 843 40.27 4.79 -5.52
N ALA A 844 39.33 5.33 -6.31
CA ALA A 844 39.31 6.75 -6.67
C ALA A 844 39.15 7.64 -5.43
N GLN A 845 38.31 7.22 -4.49
CA GLN A 845 38.09 7.92 -3.23
C GLN A 845 39.29 7.82 -2.29
N PHE A 846 40.00 6.69 -2.30
CA PHE A 846 41.26 6.56 -1.55
C PHE A 846 42.32 7.52 -2.12
N TYR A 847 42.40 7.63 -3.45
CA TYR A 847 43.30 8.58 -4.11
C TYR A 847 42.98 10.04 -3.74
N THR A 848 41.71 10.46 -3.76
CA THR A 848 41.32 11.83 -3.38
C THR A 848 41.42 12.10 -1.88
N ALA A 849 41.33 11.07 -1.03
CA ALA A 849 41.59 11.17 0.39
C ALA A 849 43.09 11.40 0.68
N LEU A 850 44.00 10.75 -0.06
CA LEU A 850 45.44 10.96 0.04
C LEU A 850 45.89 12.27 -0.62
N TYR A 851 45.28 12.64 -1.73
CA TYR A 851 45.62 13.83 -2.49
C TYR A 851 44.35 14.69 -2.64
N PRO A 852 43.96 15.47 -1.61
CA PRO A 852 42.76 16.30 -1.65
C PRO A 852 42.88 17.48 -2.62
N LEU A 853 41.75 17.94 -3.18
CA LEU A 853 41.69 19.09 -4.10
C LEU A 853 42.26 20.38 -3.47
N GLY A 854 42.96 21.18 -4.26
CA GLY A 854 43.52 22.47 -3.82
C GLY A 854 44.78 22.39 -2.96
N LYS A 855 45.32 21.20 -2.68
CA LYS A 855 46.60 21.01 -2.00
C LYS A 855 47.62 20.35 -2.92
N ASP A 856 48.85 20.86 -2.90
CA ASP A 856 50.01 20.27 -3.56
C ASP A 856 50.65 19.22 -2.65
N GLY A 857 50.55 17.94 -3.02
CA GLY A 857 51.12 16.82 -2.26
C GLY A 857 50.11 16.02 -1.44
N ILE A 858 50.62 15.22 -0.49
CA ILE A 858 49.84 14.33 0.36
C ILE A 858 49.07 15.15 1.41
N GLY A 859 47.78 14.88 1.56
CA GLY A 859 46.90 15.48 2.55
C GLY A 859 47.26 15.11 3.99
N THR A 860 46.66 15.81 4.93
CA THR A 860 46.79 15.52 6.36
C THR A 860 46.01 14.25 6.74
N ALA A 861 46.28 13.70 7.93
CA ALA A 861 45.47 12.62 8.48
C ALA A 861 43.99 13.05 8.62
N GLU A 862 43.74 14.32 8.93
CA GLU A 862 42.38 14.89 8.98
C GLU A 862 41.70 14.79 7.60
N ASP A 863 42.38 15.19 6.52
CA ASP A 863 41.84 15.11 5.15
C ASP A 863 41.51 13.66 4.76
N PHE A 864 42.39 12.73 5.13
CA PHE A 864 42.21 11.31 4.85
C PHE A 864 40.99 10.74 5.57
N PHE A 865 40.91 10.92 6.90
CA PHE A 865 39.78 10.41 7.66
C PHE A 865 38.49 11.14 7.30
N LYS A 866 38.52 12.45 7.04
CA LYS A 866 37.35 13.20 6.56
C LYS A 866 36.73 12.57 5.31
N SER A 867 37.56 12.07 4.40
CA SER A 867 37.11 11.51 3.10
C SER A 867 36.91 9.99 3.10
N TYR A 868 37.48 9.26 4.06
CA TYR A 868 37.55 7.79 4.06
C TYR A 868 37.11 7.11 5.37
N LEU A 869 36.48 7.84 6.30
CA LEU A 869 36.10 7.34 7.63
C LEU A 869 35.21 6.09 7.62
N ALA A 870 34.35 5.92 6.60
CA ALA A 870 33.42 4.80 6.57
C ALA A 870 34.12 3.43 6.52
N LEU A 871 35.29 3.31 5.86
CA LEU A 871 36.00 2.03 5.78
C LEU A 871 36.47 1.55 7.18
N PRO A 872 37.25 2.33 7.97
CA PRO A 872 37.59 1.96 9.33
C PRO A 872 36.37 1.62 10.20
N VAL A 873 35.27 2.36 10.06
CA VAL A 873 34.04 2.12 10.82
C VAL A 873 33.42 0.78 10.45
N VAL A 874 33.30 0.47 9.15
CA VAL A 874 32.79 -0.83 8.67
C VAL A 874 33.68 -1.97 9.13
N VAL A 875 35.01 -1.82 9.04
CA VAL A 875 35.97 -2.83 9.50
C VAL A 875 35.84 -3.06 11.01
N LEU A 876 35.70 -1.99 11.80
CA LEU A 876 35.48 -2.09 13.24
C LEU A 876 34.21 -2.89 13.56
N PHE A 877 33.08 -2.56 12.91
CA PHE A 877 31.84 -3.31 13.12
C PHE A 877 31.96 -4.76 12.65
N TRP A 878 32.68 -5.04 11.56
CA TRP A 878 32.90 -6.40 11.08
C TRP A 878 33.71 -7.23 12.09
N VAL A 879 34.78 -6.67 12.63
CA VAL A 879 35.60 -7.31 13.67
C VAL A 879 34.80 -7.54 14.95
N CYS A 880 34.04 -6.54 15.41
CA CYS A 880 33.14 -6.69 16.56
C CYS A 880 32.08 -7.78 16.33
N GLY A 881 31.49 -7.81 15.14
CA GLY A 881 30.54 -8.85 14.72
C GLY A 881 31.17 -10.24 14.76
N TYR A 882 32.42 -10.37 14.30
CA TYR A 882 33.17 -11.62 14.31
C TYR A 882 33.38 -12.15 15.72
N PHE A 883 33.80 -11.31 16.66
CA PHE A 883 33.94 -11.72 18.07
C PHE A 883 32.61 -12.06 18.73
N TRP A 884 31.54 -11.37 18.35
CA TRP A 884 30.20 -11.64 18.88
C TRP A 884 29.64 -12.97 18.38
N LYS A 885 29.57 -13.16 17.07
CA LYS A 885 28.91 -14.32 16.44
C LYS A 885 29.81 -15.54 16.34
N ARG A 886 31.13 -15.34 16.35
CA ARG A 886 32.14 -16.40 16.16
C ARG A 886 31.91 -17.21 14.89
N ALA A 887 31.35 -16.55 13.87
CA ALA A 887 31.05 -17.11 12.57
C ALA A 887 31.70 -16.21 11.50
N GLY A 888 32.22 -16.84 10.45
CA GLY A 888 32.92 -16.15 9.37
C GLY A 888 32.30 -16.45 8.01
N TRP A 889 33.14 -16.29 6.98
CA TRP A 889 32.76 -16.48 5.59
C TRP A 889 32.10 -17.84 5.37
N LEU A 890 30.86 -17.81 4.88
CA LEU A 890 30.11 -19.02 4.58
C LEU A 890 30.74 -19.71 3.36
N ARG A 891 30.89 -21.03 3.36
CA ARG A 891 31.23 -21.78 2.14
C ARG A 891 29.98 -21.99 1.30
N THR A 892 30.13 -22.19 -0.01
CA THR A 892 28.99 -22.42 -0.92
C THR A 892 28.06 -23.54 -0.44
N SER A 893 28.61 -24.62 0.14
CA SER A 893 27.85 -25.74 0.68
C SER A 893 27.10 -25.43 2.00
N GLN A 894 27.43 -24.33 2.67
CA GLN A 894 26.80 -23.89 3.92
C GLN A 894 25.73 -22.83 3.69
N ILE A 895 25.66 -22.26 2.48
CA ILE A 895 24.66 -21.26 2.14
C ILE A 895 23.31 -21.95 2.07
N ASP A 896 22.38 -21.49 2.90
CA ASP A 896 20.98 -21.91 2.85
C ASP A 896 20.23 -21.11 1.79
N VAL A 897 19.66 -21.80 0.78
CA VAL A 897 18.81 -21.18 -0.25
C VAL A 897 17.33 -21.55 -0.11
N ASP A 898 16.95 -22.38 0.86
CA ASP A 898 15.59 -22.91 0.99
C ASP A 898 14.79 -22.23 2.09
N THR A 899 15.38 -21.98 3.28
CA THR A 899 14.62 -21.43 4.42
C THR A 899 14.08 -20.04 4.09
N GLY A 900 12.81 -19.75 4.38
CA GLY A 900 12.23 -18.42 4.12
C GLY A 900 12.17 -18.04 2.62
N ARG A 901 12.36 -19.00 1.71
CA ARG A 901 12.02 -18.86 0.30
C ARG A 901 10.51 -18.71 0.20
N ARG A 902 10.05 -17.74 -0.59
CA ARG A 902 8.62 -17.57 -0.81
C ARG A 902 8.06 -18.70 -1.68
N GLU A 903 6.88 -19.21 -1.32
CA GLU A 903 6.11 -20.06 -2.23
C GLU A 903 5.59 -19.22 -3.41
N VAL A 904 5.85 -19.71 -4.63
CA VAL A 904 5.54 -19.02 -5.87
C VAL A 904 4.48 -19.82 -6.62
N ASN A 905 3.39 -19.15 -7.02
CA ASN A 905 2.41 -19.74 -7.92
C ASN A 905 2.97 -19.77 -9.35
N TRP A 906 3.58 -20.89 -9.73
CA TRP A 906 4.22 -21.08 -11.03
C TRP A 906 3.23 -21.07 -12.19
N ASP A 907 2.01 -21.57 -11.99
CA ASP A 907 0.98 -21.58 -13.03
C ASP A 907 0.61 -20.16 -13.46
N LEU A 908 0.43 -19.26 -12.49
CA LEU A 908 0.15 -17.85 -12.75
C LEU A 908 1.32 -17.15 -13.46
N ILE A 909 2.56 -17.42 -13.04
CA ILE A 909 3.75 -16.83 -13.66
C ILE A 909 3.92 -17.33 -15.10
N ASN A 910 3.73 -18.62 -15.33
CA ASN A 910 3.86 -19.22 -16.65
C ASN A 910 2.74 -18.74 -17.58
N ALA A 911 1.51 -18.61 -17.08
CA ALA A 911 0.41 -17.98 -17.81
C ALA A 911 0.73 -16.53 -18.18
N THR A 912 1.26 -15.74 -17.23
CA THR A 912 1.65 -14.34 -17.47
C THR A 912 2.78 -14.25 -18.51
N LYS A 913 3.80 -15.12 -18.43
CA LYS A 913 4.89 -15.19 -19.41
C LYS A 913 4.38 -15.56 -20.81
N ALA A 914 3.47 -16.51 -20.91
CA ALA A 914 2.85 -16.91 -22.17
C ALA A 914 2.01 -15.77 -22.77
N GLU A 915 1.24 -15.08 -21.93
CA GLU A 915 0.48 -13.90 -22.33
C GLU A 915 1.41 -12.79 -22.86
N ILE A 916 2.50 -12.47 -22.15
CA ILE A 916 3.48 -11.48 -22.60
C ILE A 916 4.16 -11.92 -23.90
N ALA A 917 4.47 -13.20 -24.06
CA ALA A 917 5.06 -13.72 -25.30
C ALA A 917 4.13 -13.56 -26.50
N SER A 918 2.81 -13.63 -26.28
CA SER A 918 1.78 -13.39 -27.30
C SER A 918 1.62 -11.91 -27.69
N TYR A 919 2.16 -10.97 -26.90
CA TYR A 919 1.99 -9.55 -27.17
C TYR A 919 2.78 -9.11 -28.42
N PRO A 920 2.28 -8.10 -29.16
CA PRO A 920 3.04 -7.44 -30.21
C PRO A 920 4.38 -6.91 -29.70
N ALA A 921 5.39 -6.81 -30.58
CA ALA A 921 6.74 -6.39 -30.22
C ALA A 921 6.80 -5.07 -29.43
N TRP A 922 5.96 -4.08 -29.78
CA TRP A 922 5.90 -2.80 -29.08
C TRP A 922 5.37 -2.94 -27.64
N LYS A 923 4.35 -3.79 -27.40
CA LYS A 923 3.78 -4.03 -26.07
C LYS A 923 4.72 -4.90 -25.23
N ARG A 924 5.47 -5.82 -25.84
CA ARG A 924 6.56 -6.55 -25.19
C ARG A 924 7.69 -5.62 -24.76
N LEU A 925 8.08 -4.69 -25.64
CA LEU A 925 9.07 -3.67 -25.32
C LEU A 925 8.57 -2.75 -24.20
N PHE A 926 7.30 -2.35 -24.24
CA PHE A 926 6.69 -1.57 -23.17
C PHE A 926 6.73 -2.32 -21.83
N TYR A 927 6.31 -3.59 -21.80
CA TYR A 927 6.40 -4.41 -20.59
C TYR A 927 7.84 -4.70 -20.15
N PHE A 928 8.81 -4.69 -21.06
CA PHE A 928 10.21 -4.85 -20.71
C PHE A 928 10.74 -3.58 -20.01
N LEU A 929 10.31 -2.40 -20.47
CA LEU A 929 10.73 -1.08 -19.97
C LEU A 929 9.94 -0.57 -18.75
N PHE A 930 8.72 -1.05 -18.54
CA PHE A 930 7.79 -0.63 -17.47
C PHE A 930 7.23 -1.85 -16.73
#